data_AF-A0A8K0LDM1-F1
#
_entry.id   AF-A0A8K0LDM1-F1
#
_cell.length_a   1.000
_cell.length_b   1.000
_cell.length_c   1.000
_cell.angle_alpha   90.00
_cell.angle_beta   90.00
_cell.angle_gamma   90.00
#
_symmetry.space_group_name_H-M   'P 1'
#
loop_
_entity.id
_entity.type
_entity.pdbx_description
1 polymer ?
#
loop_
_entity_poly.entity_id
_entity_poly.type
_entity_poly.pdbx_seq_one_letter_code
_entity_poly.pdbx_strand_id
1 'polypeptide(L)'
;MPLMGRSRVPWLLSKHVNTGWRQYSVTPKARGSRGAFKAALKSLLRPEPSRDQGDNSLELRPPKYPREKWLSEFNEAIRRVDASDQGHQWFLWLPKAYPPCVTPVGELTKTMIDDLRLNTHHRGTYLVVRSLTPQNSTSSISAIVEDEKGEVVMVQLWRQQTDDRDPLVDKGTVMVLKEPYLVKATDGKYLLRVDHVSDVVFLLNHDERMPAVWRAKVGSSDTTQTWRAHGDKHRDASQYRSAIKCYTLSLSCSPTLEEECMARLGRSQALHKSEQYDAALSDADIAVATGAAFRHLAEKARFRQAEALYALHRYQECYDVLAALCRNSPYHATAKGLLQRAAARVAEQTYGTYPFLDMQAEARKRQTPELDHATYIGPVRIQDAGPRGRGVFTTKPVKLGELLFCEKVFATSWGGESLGEGAKIEMEVDTDPAGASHLGKSVAAYYAIIRKMQAIPSCIPKVVDLYAGSYPCHVTNGLVDGQPIIDSFQIRHIVGLNSFSMCRSTHSNAFKTAAKDQVQIDAAGVWTFASHVNHSCAYNAHRTFIGDFIIFRAAQDLAADTEITTWYVLPSHISEVSQRNPFETWGFECGCAMCTEAKEIGSDVRTKRNALLTELSSMIQGQMDEVVRTTVSWDRVLRRVESGVRELEQTFAQSAVEVPRRWLANLLFDVVRMGWNRPIHQKVMTTHRAVQLLLWCLRSLGFVIEGGERGTLRVKRWGLLSVDGADAMSCWLSLRRAYQETAPELVTPAEEYARMAYLIHMGEDETFSTTIEGTKTSSAGPSRPPLSKTKSRPSRPPKPAAPSRWKRTMCTYTPAAHDTTQLYSSRRD
;
A
#
# COMPACT_ATOMS: atom_id res chain seq x y z
N MET A 1 -23.72 41.54 -1.37
CA MET A 1 -25.13 41.11 -1.55
C MET A 1 -25.78 42.00 -2.60
N PRO A 2 -26.78 41.54 -3.39
CA PRO A 2 -27.54 40.27 -3.30
C PRO A 2 -27.45 39.50 -4.66
N LEU A 3 -27.89 38.25 -4.89
CA LEU A 3 -29.02 37.46 -4.40
C LEU A 3 -28.67 35.96 -4.39
N MET A 4 -29.32 35.26 -3.47
CA MET A 4 -29.29 33.83 -3.19
C MET A 4 -29.55 32.95 -4.43
N GLY A 5 -28.66 31.99 -4.68
CA GLY A 5 -28.89 30.84 -5.56
C GLY A 5 -28.82 29.55 -4.75
N ARG A 6 -29.95 28.85 -4.65
CA ARG A 6 -30.15 27.58 -3.93
C ARG A 6 -28.97 26.61 -4.03
N SER A 7 -28.62 26.00 -2.90
CA SER A 7 -27.54 25.03 -2.72
C SER A 7 -27.55 23.90 -3.77
N ARG A 8 -26.56 23.92 -4.67
CA ARG A 8 -26.23 22.78 -5.58
C ARG A 8 -25.43 21.67 -4.89
N VAL A 9 -25.19 21.77 -3.58
CA VAL A 9 -24.36 20.88 -2.77
C VAL A 9 -24.90 19.43 -2.71
N PRO A 10 -26.22 19.16 -2.55
CA PRO A 10 -26.73 17.79 -2.48
C PRO A 10 -26.61 17.01 -3.79
N TRP A 11 -26.63 17.72 -4.93
CA TRP A 11 -26.55 17.10 -6.26
C TRP A 11 -25.11 16.71 -6.65
N LEU A 12 -24.12 17.52 -6.24
CA LEU A 12 -22.69 17.22 -6.42
C LEU A 12 -22.24 16.01 -5.58
N LEU A 13 -22.68 15.92 -4.32
CA LEU A 13 -22.46 14.75 -3.45
C LEU A 13 -23.06 13.47 -4.05
N SER A 14 -24.30 13.53 -4.57
CA SER A 14 -24.95 12.39 -5.23
C SER A 14 -24.20 11.90 -6.47
N LYS A 15 -23.56 12.81 -7.23
CA LYS A 15 -22.78 12.46 -8.44
C LYS A 15 -21.42 11.85 -8.09
N HIS A 16 -20.69 12.43 -7.13
CA HIS A 16 -19.39 11.89 -6.68
C HIS A 16 -19.52 10.52 -6.00
N VAL A 17 -20.59 10.32 -5.21
CA VAL A 17 -20.92 9.03 -4.60
C VAL A 17 -21.28 7.98 -5.67
N ASN A 18 -21.98 8.36 -6.75
CA ASN A 18 -22.30 7.43 -7.84
C ASN A 18 -21.07 7.02 -8.67
N THR A 19 -20.07 7.89 -8.82
CA THR A 19 -18.80 7.53 -9.46
C THR A 19 -17.95 6.61 -8.58
N GLY A 20 -17.87 6.87 -7.27
CA GLY A 20 -17.23 5.94 -6.33
C GLY A 20 -17.94 4.57 -6.33
N TRP A 21 -19.26 4.55 -6.19
CA TRP A 21 -20.04 3.30 -6.21
C TRP A 21 -19.86 2.45 -7.48
N ARG A 22 -19.65 3.06 -8.65
CA ARG A 22 -19.39 2.34 -9.90
C ARG A 22 -17.97 1.75 -9.99
N GLN A 23 -17.00 2.33 -9.27
CA GLN A 23 -15.65 1.79 -9.16
C GLN A 23 -15.54 0.65 -8.13
N TYR A 24 -16.46 0.55 -7.16
CA TYR A 24 -16.36 -0.38 -6.02
C TYR A 24 -17.40 -1.52 -5.99
N SER A 25 -18.28 -1.65 -6.98
CA SER A 25 -19.29 -2.73 -6.99
C SER A 25 -18.74 -4.04 -7.57
N VAL A 26 -18.28 -4.95 -6.70
CA VAL A 26 -17.82 -6.29 -7.11
C VAL A 26 -18.95 -7.34 -7.03
N THR A 27 -20.14 -7.04 -6.47
CA THR A 27 -21.24 -8.03 -6.43
C THR A 27 -22.66 -7.46 -6.63
N PRO A 28 -23.61 -8.24 -7.20
CA PRO A 28 -25.00 -7.82 -7.43
C PRO A 28 -25.85 -7.56 -6.18
N LYS A 29 -25.39 -7.90 -4.97
CA LYS A 29 -26.15 -7.77 -3.71
C LYS A 29 -26.15 -6.34 -3.11
N ALA A 30 -25.44 -5.39 -3.71
CA ALA A 30 -25.28 -4.02 -3.18
C ALA A 30 -26.51 -3.09 -3.31
N ARG A 31 -27.70 -3.58 -3.70
CA ARG A 31 -28.91 -2.73 -3.82
C ARG A 31 -29.53 -2.38 -2.45
N GLY A 32 -29.39 -3.24 -1.44
CA GLY A 32 -29.94 -2.99 -0.09
C GLY A 32 -29.18 -1.93 0.72
N SER A 33 -27.84 -1.92 0.64
CA SER A 33 -26.98 -0.98 1.36
C SER A 33 -27.07 0.46 0.84
N ARG A 34 -27.49 0.65 -0.40
CA ARG A 34 -27.72 1.98 -1.01
C ARG A 34 -28.89 2.74 -0.37
N GLY A 35 -29.89 2.02 0.13
CA GLY A 35 -31.02 2.60 0.88
C GLY A 35 -30.61 3.07 2.27
N ALA A 36 -29.87 2.24 3.01
CA ALA A 36 -29.33 2.56 4.33
C ALA A 36 -28.34 3.73 4.29
N PHE A 37 -27.43 3.75 3.31
CA PHE A 37 -26.49 4.87 3.10
C PHE A 37 -27.22 6.19 2.79
N LYS A 38 -28.22 6.16 1.90
CA LYS A 38 -29.04 7.35 1.60
C LYS A 38 -29.85 7.83 2.81
N ALA A 39 -30.35 6.92 3.65
CA ALA A 39 -31.07 7.27 4.86
C ALA A 39 -30.16 7.93 5.91
N ALA A 40 -28.96 7.40 6.12
CA ALA A 40 -27.94 7.97 7.00
C ALA A 40 -27.45 9.34 6.49
N LEU A 41 -27.14 9.45 5.19
CA LEU A 41 -26.75 10.72 4.58
C LEU A 41 -27.87 11.77 4.69
N LYS A 42 -29.14 11.37 4.59
CA LYS A 42 -30.31 12.27 4.72
C LYS A 42 -30.61 12.69 6.16
N SER A 43 -30.20 11.91 7.17
CA SER A 43 -30.30 12.33 8.58
C SER A 43 -29.19 13.30 8.97
N LEU A 44 -27.97 13.12 8.43
CA LEU A 44 -26.80 13.97 8.66
C LEU A 44 -26.81 15.28 7.86
N LEU A 45 -27.32 15.26 6.62
CA LEU A 45 -27.44 16.47 5.78
C LEU A 45 -28.71 17.29 6.07
N ARG A 46 -29.39 17.06 7.21
CA ARG A 46 -30.43 18.02 7.62
C ARG A 46 -29.73 19.36 7.85
N PRO A 47 -30.15 20.44 7.16
CA PRO A 47 -29.63 21.75 7.47
C PRO A 47 -29.88 22.00 8.95
N GLU A 48 -28.87 22.47 9.68
CA GLU A 48 -29.10 23.01 11.01
C GLU A 48 -30.25 24.01 10.90
N PRO A 49 -31.25 23.94 11.81
CA PRO A 49 -32.31 24.92 11.82
C PRO A 49 -31.67 26.31 11.91
N SER A 50 -32.17 27.23 11.10
CA SER A 50 -31.75 28.63 11.07
C SER A 50 -31.57 29.17 12.50
N ARG A 51 -30.42 29.82 12.71
CA ARG A 51 -29.90 30.44 13.95
C ARG A 51 -30.79 31.52 14.61
N ASP A 52 -32.11 31.47 14.44
CA ASP A 52 -33.08 32.46 14.95
C ASP A 52 -34.19 31.86 15.83
N GLN A 53 -33.96 30.69 16.43
CA GLN A 53 -34.79 30.22 17.54
C GLN A 53 -33.89 29.76 18.68
N GLY A 54 -34.01 30.44 19.83
CA GLY A 54 -33.29 30.27 21.10
C GLY A 54 -32.37 29.05 21.21
N ASP A 55 -31.06 29.33 21.20
CA ASP A 55 -29.97 28.38 21.40
C ASP A 55 -30.06 27.71 22.79
N ASN A 56 -30.61 26.49 22.83
CA ASN A 56 -30.51 25.56 23.97
C ASN A 56 -29.49 24.44 23.68
N SER A 57 -28.56 24.63 22.75
CA SER A 57 -27.56 23.63 22.38
C SER A 57 -26.27 23.67 23.22
N LEU A 58 -26.20 24.58 24.21
CA LEU A 58 -24.97 24.93 24.93
C LEU A 58 -24.71 24.20 26.27
N GLU A 59 -25.60 23.34 26.80
CA GLU A 59 -25.42 22.81 28.17
C GLU A 59 -25.82 21.34 28.40
N LEU A 60 -25.52 20.43 27.46
CA LEU A 60 -25.75 18.99 27.73
C LEU A 60 -24.51 18.35 28.37
N ARG A 61 -24.51 18.31 29.71
CA ARG A 61 -23.68 17.37 30.50
C ARG A 61 -24.04 15.92 30.13
N PRO A 62 -23.12 14.95 30.26
CA PRO A 62 -23.46 13.55 30.05
C PRO A 62 -24.64 13.15 30.96
N PRO A 63 -25.71 12.54 30.42
CA PRO A 63 -26.81 12.05 31.25
C PRO A 63 -26.32 10.90 32.13
N LYS A 64 -26.68 10.95 33.42
CA LYS A 64 -26.35 9.89 34.38
C LYS A 64 -27.15 8.63 34.05
N TYR A 65 -26.48 7.63 33.52
CA TYR A 65 -27.02 6.29 33.35
C TYR A 65 -26.55 5.39 34.49
N PRO A 66 -27.41 4.52 35.04
CA PRO A 66 -26.99 3.53 36.03
C PRO A 66 -25.86 2.65 35.49
N ARG A 67 -24.84 2.41 36.32
CA ARG A 67 -23.67 1.58 36.00
C ARG A 67 -24.05 0.22 35.41
N GLU A 68 -25.05 -0.44 35.99
CA GLU A 68 -25.54 -1.75 35.56
C GLU A 68 -26.13 -1.70 34.15
N LYS A 69 -26.74 -0.58 33.76
CA LYS A 69 -27.32 -0.39 32.43
C LYS A 69 -26.22 -0.29 31.36
N TRP A 70 -25.18 0.49 31.63
CA TRP A 70 -24.00 0.56 30.74
C TRP A 70 -23.39 -0.83 30.50
N LEU A 71 -23.15 -1.58 31.57
CA LEU A 71 -22.55 -2.91 31.50
C LEU A 71 -23.46 -3.91 30.77
N SER A 72 -24.76 -3.90 31.07
CA SER A 72 -25.74 -4.79 30.43
C SER A 72 -25.82 -4.54 28.93
N GLU A 73 -25.97 -3.28 28.51
CA GLU A 73 -26.08 -2.93 27.09
C GLU A 73 -24.79 -3.19 26.31
N PHE A 74 -23.62 -2.93 26.91
CA PHE A 74 -22.33 -3.22 26.27
C PHE A 74 -22.13 -4.72 26.08
N ASN A 75 -22.42 -5.52 27.11
CA ASN A 75 -22.35 -6.98 27.02
C ASN A 75 -23.37 -7.55 26.01
N GLU A 76 -24.55 -6.96 25.91
CA GLU A 76 -25.55 -7.34 24.90
C GLU A 76 -25.08 -6.99 23.48
N ALA A 77 -24.45 -5.82 23.30
CA ALA A 77 -23.88 -5.43 22.01
C ALA A 77 -22.78 -6.40 21.56
N ILE A 78 -21.88 -6.82 22.46
CA ILE A 78 -20.86 -7.84 22.19
C ILE A 78 -21.52 -9.14 21.71
N ARG A 79 -22.49 -9.66 22.47
CA ARG A 79 -23.20 -10.91 22.12
C ARG A 79 -23.90 -10.85 20.77
N ARG A 80 -24.43 -9.67 20.37
CA ARG A 80 -25.08 -9.49 19.06
C ARG A 80 -24.08 -9.49 17.91
N VAL A 81 -22.90 -8.91 18.10
CA VAL A 81 -21.82 -8.91 17.10
C VAL A 81 -21.28 -10.32 16.90
N ASP A 82 -21.05 -11.06 18.00
CA ASP A 82 -20.60 -12.45 17.96
C ASP A 82 -21.60 -13.40 17.28
N ALA A 83 -22.90 -13.06 17.32
CA ALA A 83 -23.97 -13.83 16.70
C ALA A 83 -24.22 -13.50 15.21
N SER A 84 -23.66 -12.41 14.68
CA SER A 84 -23.93 -11.95 13.30
C SER A 84 -22.84 -12.40 12.32
N ASP A 85 -23.06 -13.53 11.66
CA ASP A 85 -22.13 -14.15 10.67
C ASP A 85 -22.24 -13.54 9.25
N GLN A 86 -22.77 -12.31 9.13
CA GLN A 86 -23.00 -11.65 7.83
C GLN A 86 -22.02 -10.49 7.66
N GLY A 87 -21.31 -10.44 6.53
CA GLY A 87 -20.41 -9.34 6.18
C GLY A 87 -21.14 -8.01 6.10
N HIS A 88 -20.96 -7.17 7.13
CA HIS A 88 -21.50 -5.80 7.18
C HIS A 88 -20.43 -4.81 6.69
N GLN A 89 -20.84 -3.88 5.82
CA GLN A 89 -20.05 -2.69 5.50
C GLN A 89 -20.20 -1.67 6.63
N TRP A 90 -19.08 -1.22 7.19
CA TRP A 90 -19.07 -0.22 8.26
C TRP A 90 -18.66 1.13 7.66
N PHE A 91 -19.53 2.13 7.83
CA PHE A 91 -19.21 3.52 7.48
C PHE A 91 -18.62 4.19 8.72
N LEU A 92 -17.35 4.58 8.63
CA LEU A 92 -16.66 5.31 9.68
C LEU A 92 -16.77 6.81 9.40
N TRP A 93 -17.48 7.53 10.26
CA TRP A 93 -17.58 8.99 10.18
C TRP A 93 -16.42 9.60 10.96
N LEU A 94 -15.59 10.37 10.27
CA LEU A 94 -14.48 11.08 10.90
C LEU A 94 -14.95 12.46 11.40
N PRO A 95 -14.53 12.86 12.62
CA PRO A 95 -14.75 14.22 13.08
C PRO A 95 -13.91 15.19 12.24
N LYS A 96 -14.22 16.48 12.33
CA LYS A 96 -13.34 17.52 11.80
C LYS A 96 -11.95 17.36 12.42
N ALA A 97 -10.91 17.42 11.60
CA ALA A 97 -9.54 17.24 12.05
C ALA A 97 -9.15 18.22 13.18
N TYR A 98 -8.39 17.71 14.14
CA TYR A 98 -7.91 18.46 15.31
C TYR A 98 -6.50 17.98 15.71
N PRO A 99 -5.69 18.82 16.38
CA PRO A 99 -4.32 18.44 16.73
C PRO A 99 -4.26 17.48 17.92
N PRO A 100 -3.20 16.62 18.00
CA PRO A 100 -2.91 15.81 19.18
C PRO A 100 -2.48 16.66 20.37
N CYS A 101 -2.55 16.09 21.57
CA CYS A 101 -2.03 16.73 22.77
C CYS A 101 -0.50 16.63 22.82
N VAL A 102 0.18 17.77 22.74
CA VAL A 102 1.65 17.87 22.82
C VAL A 102 2.19 18.13 24.23
N THR A 103 1.31 18.43 25.19
CA THR A 103 1.67 18.83 26.56
C THR A 103 1.86 17.59 27.44
N PRO A 104 2.95 17.45 28.23
CA PRO A 104 3.13 16.35 29.17
C PRO A 104 1.98 16.25 30.18
N VAL A 105 1.62 15.04 30.62
CA VAL A 105 0.50 14.84 31.57
C VAL A 105 0.71 15.64 32.87
N GLY A 106 1.95 15.79 33.34
CA GLY A 106 2.28 16.54 34.56
C GLY A 106 1.95 18.04 34.51
N GLU A 107 1.76 18.59 33.32
CA GLU A 107 1.40 20.00 33.10
C GLU A 107 -0.10 20.20 32.79
N LEU A 108 -0.84 19.10 32.64
CA LEU A 108 -2.27 19.13 32.39
C LEU A 108 -3.05 19.22 33.71
N THR A 109 -4.25 19.80 33.64
CA THR A 109 -5.15 19.89 34.79
C THR A 109 -6.11 18.71 34.83
N LYS A 110 -6.27 18.08 36.00
CA LYS A 110 -7.16 16.93 36.13
C LYS A 110 -8.62 17.35 36.00
N THR A 111 -9.41 16.61 35.23
CA THR A 111 -10.87 16.75 35.10
C THR A 111 -11.58 15.45 35.47
N MET A 112 -12.88 15.50 35.75
CA MET A 112 -13.73 14.31 35.95
C MET A 112 -14.76 14.18 34.82
N ILE A 113 -15.44 13.03 34.72
CA ILE A 113 -16.45 12.80 33.67
C ILE A 113 -17.60 13.81 33.77
N ASP A 114 -18.02 14.13 35.00
CA ASP A 114 -19.11 15.08 35.28
C ASP A 114 -18.81 16.52 34.82
N ASP A 115 -17.52 16.86 34.60
CA ASP A 115 -17.09 18.18 34.16
C ASP A 115 -17.07 18.32 32.63
N LEU A 116 -17.25 17.22 31.89
CA LEU A 116 -17.14 17.18 30.44
C LEU A 116 -18.39 17.72 29.74
N ARG A 117 -18.17 18.42 28.63
CA ARG A 117 -19.20 18.97 27.73
C ARG A 117 -19.24 18.24 26.39
N LEU A 118 -20.44 18.04 25.87
CA LEU A 118 -20.65 17.37 24.59
C LEU A 118 -19.99 18.17 23.43
N ASN A 119 -19.39 17.45 22.48
CA ASN A 119 -18.71 17.97 21.30
C ASN A 119 -17.61 19.01 21.62
N THR A 120 -17.04 18.93 22.83
CA THR A 120 -15.98 19.84 23.30
C THR A 120 -14.69 19.07 23.55
N HIS A 121 -13.59 19.55 22.97
CA HIS A 121 -12.24 19.11 23.34
C HIS A 121 -11.79 19.89 24.57
N HIS A 122 -11.59 19.21 25.70
CA HIS A 122 -11.18 19.84 26.95
C HIS A 122 -9.66 20.06 26.94
N ARG A 123 -9.19 21.03 26.15
CA ARG A 123 -7.77 21.34 25.99
C ARG A 123 -7.12 21.72 27.32
N GLY A 124 -5.86 21.31 27.52
CA GLY A 124 -5.13 21.56 28.77
C GLY A 124 -5.60 20.74 29.98
N THR A 125 -6.49 19.74 29.78
CA THR A 125 -6.94 18.85 30.85
C THR A 125 -6.60 17.39 30.58
N TYR A 126 -6.64 16.56 31.62
CA TYR A 126 -6.54 15.10 31.51
C TYR A 126 -7.56 14.40 32.42
N LEU A 127 -7.97 13.20 32.01
CA LEU A 127 -8.91 12.36 32.76
C LEU A 127 -8.26 11.00 33.05
N VAL A 128 -8.31 10.55 34.31
CA VAL A 128 -7.87 9.21 34.68
C VAL A 128 -9.08 8.28 34.75
N VAL A 129 -9.02 7.16 34.04
CA VAL A 129 -10.10 6.19 34.01
C VAL A 129 -9.61 4.76 34.23
N ARG A 130 -10.46 3.93 34.81
CA ARG A 130 -10.25 2.48 34.98
C ARG A 130 -11.24 1.69 34.14
N SER A 131 -10.77 0.70 33.39
CA SER A 131 -11.63 -0.16 32.60
C SER A 131 -12.44 -1.11 33.48
N LEU A 132 -13.76 -1.12 33.29
CA LEU A 132 -14.71 -2.04 33.94
C LEU A 132 -14.94 -3.31 33.13
N THR A 133 -14.67 -3.26 31.83
CA THR A 133 -14.83 -4.38 30.90
C THR A 133 -13.51 -4.68 30.19
N PRO A 134 -13.32 -5.90 29.69
CA PRO A 134 -12.34 -6.12 28.62
C PRO A 134 -12.67 -5.26 27.40
N GLN A 135 -11.68 -5.05 26.54
CA GLN A 135 -11.88 -4.41 25.25
C GLN A 135 -12.84 -5.21 24.36
N ASN A 136 -13.52 -4.49 23.48
CA ASN A 136 -14.23 -5.02 22.33
C ASN A 136 -13.69 -4.34 21.06
N SER A 137 -13.22 -5.15 20.11
CA SER A 137 -12.54 -4.68 18.90
C SER A 137 -13.38 -4.98 17.66
N THR A 138 -14.17 -4.02 17.20
CA THR A 138 -14.92 -4.14 15.93
C THR A 138 -14.28 -3.34 14.80
N SER A 139 -14.16 -2.03 14.99
CA SER A 139 -13.46 -1.02 14.15
C SER A 139 -12.63 -0.03 14.97
N SER A 140 -12.82 -0.03 16.29
CA SER A 140 -12.06 0.69 17.30
C SER A 140 -12.01 -0.18 18.56
N ILE A 141 -11.07 0.10 19.46
CA ILE A 141 -11.03 -0.54 20.78
C ILE A 141 -12.05 0.17 21.65
N SER A 142 -13.11 -0.52 22.04
CA SER A 142 -14.14 0.01 22.91
C SER A 142 -14.13 -0.66 24.28
N ALA A 143 -14.29 0.13 25.34
CA ALA A 143 -14.43 -0.40 26.70
C ALA A 143 -15.31 0.52 27.55
N ILE A 144 -15.99 -0.03 28.55
CA ILE A 144 -16.66 0.77 29.57
C ILE A 144 -15.64 1.11 30.65
N VAL A 145 -15.53 2.39 30.98
CA VAL A 145 -14.57 2.90 31.95
C VAL A 145 -15.27 3.70 33.05
N GLU A 146 -14.63 3.80 34.21
CA GLU A 146 -15.07 4.65 35.31
C GLU A 146 -13.99 5.65 35.72
N ASP A 147 -14.41 6.83 36.16
CA ASP A 147 -13.52 7.79 36.83
C ASP A 147 -13.45 7.54 38.36
N GLU A 148 -12.66 8.35 39.07
CA GLU A 148 -12.47 8.23 40.51
C GLU A 148 -13.72 8.49 41.35
N LYS A 149 -14.72 9.18 40.79
CA LYS A 149 -16.03 9.40 41.43
C LYS A 149 -17.00 8.24 41.16
N GLY A 150 -16.60 7.27 40.34
CA GLY A 150 -17.42 6.12 39.95
C GLY A 150 -18.41 6.43 38.83
N GLU A 151 -18.28 7.58 38.16
CA GLU A 151 -19.07 7.90 36.97
C GLU A 151 -18.58 7.05 35.80
N VAL A 152 -19.51 6.60 34.96
CA VAL A 152 -19.25 5.58 33.93
C VAL A 152 -19.52 6.11 32.53
N VAL A 153 -18.59 5.86 31.62
CA VAL A 153 -18.72 6.23 30.20
C VAL A 153 -18.03 5.20 29.32
N MET A 154 -18.43 5.10 28.06
CA MET A 154 -17.71 4.30 27.07
C MET A 154 -16.52 5.08 26.52
N VAL A 155 -15.35 4.45 26.40
CA VAL A 155 -14.20 4.98 25.65
C VAL A 155 -14.04 4.24 24.33
N GLN A 156 -13.63 4.95 23.28
CA GLN A 156 -13.23 4.40 21.99
C GLN A 156 -11.84 4.89 21.62
N LEU A 157 -10.88 3.95 21.56
CA LEU A 157 -9.52 4.20 21.09
C LEU A 157 -9.44 3.81 19.62
N TRP A 158 -9.20 4.79 18.77
CA TRP A 158 -9.09 4.60 17.33
C TRP A 158 -7.65 4.30 16.92
N ARG A 159 -7.49 3.49 15.86
CA ARG A 159 -6.18 3.26 15.18
C ARG A 159 -5.12 2.58 16.03
N GLN A 160 -5.56 1.84 17.04
CA GLN A 160 -4.73 1.01 17.90
C GLN A 160 -5.04 -0.46 17.61
N GLN A 161 -4.00 -1.28 17.52
CA GLN A 161 -4.17 -2.72 17.31
C GLN A 161 -4.32 -3.45 18.65
N THR A 162 -5.11 -4.50 18.62
CA THR A 162 -5.23 -5.47 19.70
C THR A 162 -4.90 -6.87 19.20
N ASP A 163 -4.15 -7.64 19.99
CA ASP A 163 -4.13 -9.11 19.88
C ASP A 163 -5.07 -9.63 20.97
N ASP A 164 -6.00 -10.52 20.62
CA ASP A 164 -6.92 -11.10 21.61
C ASP A 164 -6.18 -11.89 22.69
N ARG A 165 -4.96 -12.36 22.40
CA ARG A 165 -4.09 -13.07 23.36
C ARG A 165 -3.36 -12.14 24.32
N ASP A 166 -3.25 -10.85 23.98
CA ASP A 166 -2.55 -9.83 24.76
C ASP A 166 -3.28 -8.47 24.60
N PRO A 167 -4.48 -8.35 25.20
CA PRO A 167 -5.35 -7.21 24.99
C PRO A 167 -4.71 -5.91 25.46
N LEU A 168 -4.96 -4.83 24.73
CA LEU A 168 -4.47 -3.51 25.11
C LEU A 168 -5.22 -2.97 26.33
N VAL A 169 -6.53 -3.19 26.36
CA VAL A 169 -7.41 -2.84 27.48
C VAL A 169 -8.08 -4.11 27.99
N ASP A 170 -7.74 -4.50 29.21
CA ASP A 170 -8.43 -5.52 29.98
C ASP A 170 -9.12 -4.91 31.21
N LYS A 171 -9.99 -5.67 31.88
CA LYS A 171 -10.65 -5.27 33.12
C LYS A 171 -9.61 -4.85 34.16
N GLY A 172 -9.78 -3.66 34.72
CA GLY A 172 -8.87 -3.06 35.69
C GLY A 172 -7.73 -2.26 35.09
N THR A 173 -7.57 -2.22 33.75
CA THR A 173 -6.58 -1.36 33.09
C THR A 173 -6.85 0.11 33.43
N VAL A 174 -5.84 0.82 33.94
CA VAL A 174 -5.93 2.24 34.24
C VAL A 174 -5.21 3.03 33.14
N MET A 175 -5.85 4.07 32.63
CA MET A 175 -5.31 4.92 31.58
C MET A 175 -5.59 6.39 31.85
N VAL A 176 -4.69 7.24 31.38
CA VAL A 176 -4.86 8.69 31.30
C VAL A 176 -5.28 9.05 29.89
N LEU A 177 -6.37 9.79 29.76
CA LEU A 177 -6.86 10.38 28.52
C LEU A 177 -6.50 11.87 28.53
N LYS A 178 -5.67 12.29 27.58
CA LYS A 178 -5.26 13.69 27.42
C LYS A 178 -6.31 14.42 26.59
N GLU A 179 -6.68 15.62 27.02
CA GLU A 179 -7.64 16.52 26.36
C GLU A 179 -8.95 15.83 25.92
N PRO A 180 -9.68 15.19 26.85
CA PRO A 180 -10.78 14.29 26.53
C PRO A 180 -11.85 14.93 25.65
N TYR A 181 -12.30 14.17 24.65
CA TYR A 181 -13.32 14.57 23.69
C TYR A 181 -14.60 13.73 23.86
N LEU A 182 -15.64 14.35 24.42
CA LEU A 182 -16.93 13.71 24.62
C LEU A 182 -17.82 13.92 23.38
N VAL A 183 -18.26 12.84 22.75
CA VAL A 183 -19.15 12.87 21.57
C VAL A 183 -20.39 12.02 21.77
N LYS A 184 -21.39 12.26 20.92
CA LYS A 184 -22.60 11.45 20.84
C LYS A 184 -22.52 10.54 19.61
N ALA A 185 -22.54 9.24 19.84
CA ALA A 185 -22.57 8.23 18.77
C ALA A 185 -23.90 8.26 17.99
N THR A 186 -23.89 7.58 16.85
CA THR A 186 -25.06 7.45 15.95
C THR A 186 -26.24 6.72 16.59
N ASP A 187 -25.98 5.86 17.58
CA ASP A 187 -26.98 5.18 18.41
C ASP A 187 -27.52 6.07 19.55
N GLY A 188 -27.04 7.32 19.65
CA GLY A 188 -27.44 8.30 20.64
C GLY A 188 -26.68 8.23 21.97
N LYS A 189 -25.74 7.28 22.14
CA LYS A 189 -24.96 7.13 23.38
C LYS A 189 -23.79 8.10 23.45
N TYR A 190 -23.34 8.41 24.66
CA TYR A 190 -22.21 9.29 24.92
C TYR A 190 -20.92 8.46 25.03
N LEU A 191 -19.85 8.93 24.41
CA LEU A 191 -18.55 8.25 24.48
C LEU A 191 -17.39 9.22 24.46
N LEU A 192 -16.30 8.82 25.09
CA LEU A 192 -14.99 9.45 24.99
C LEU A 192 -14.30 8.93 23.74
N ARG A 193 -14.06 9.81 22.78
CA ARG A 193 -13.39 9.47 21.53
C ARG A 193 -11.92 9.87 21.60
N VAL A 194 -11.02 8.92 21.33
CA VAL A 194 -9.59 9.21 21.19
C VAL A 194 -9.10 8.85 19.81
N ASP A 195 -8.73 9.87 19.04
CA ASP A 195 -8.26 9.73 17.66
C ASP A 195 -6.74 9.60 17.57
N HIS A 196 -5.97 10.24 18.45
CA HIS A 196 -4.52 10.20 18.39
C HIS A 196 -3.99 9.13 19.35
N VAL A 197 -3.09 8.28 18.86
CA VAL A 197 -2.48 7.21 19.68
C VAL A 197 -1.63 7.76 20.83
N SER A 198 -1.13 8.99 20.72
CA SER A 198 -0.36 9.70 21.74
C SER A 198 -1.20 10.32 22.86
N ASP A 199 -2.52 10.40 22.70
CA ASP A 199 -3.42 11.04 23.66
C ASP A 199 -3.87 10.07 24.77
N VAL A 200 -3.38 8.83 24.77
CA VAL A 200 -3.62 7.84 25.82
C VAL A 200 -2.30 7.37 26.43
N VAL A 201 -2.22 7.39 27.77
CA VAL A 201 -1.10 6.84 28.53
C VAL A 201 -1.60 5.71 29.43
N PHE A 202 -1.04 4.51 29.28
CA PHE A 202 -1.38 3.36 30.11
C PHE A 202 -0.53 3.35 31.38
N LEU A 203 -1.17 3.33 32.54
CA LEU A 203 -0.48 3.40 33.83
C LEU A 203 -0.15 2.00 34.36
N LEU A 204 1.04 1.87 34.96
CA LEU A 204 1.44 0.68 35.71
C LEU A 204 1.02 0.81 37.18
N ASN A 205 0.97 -0.31 37.91
CA ASN A 205 0.51 -0.35 39.30
C ASN A 205 1.30 0.55 40.28
N HIS A 206 2.52 0.94 39.93
CA HIS A 206 3.39 1.78 40.76
C HIS A 206 3.49 3.23 40.26
N ASP A 207 2.75 3.58 39.19
CA ASP A 207 2.75 4.94 38.67
C ASP A 207 2.11 5.90 39.69
N GLU A 208 2.78 7.00 40.00
CA GLU A 208 2.31 7.99 40.98
C GLU A 208 0.97 8.60 40.58
N ARG A 209 0.69 8.68 39.28
CA ARG A 209 -0.56 9.20 38.72
C ARG A 209 -1.74 8.26 38.96
N MET A 210 -1.49 7.01 39.35
CA MET A 210 -2.55 6.05 39.63
C MET A 210 -3.25 6.37 40.97
N PRO A 211 -4.59 6.53 40.99
CA PRO A 211 -5.34 6.84 42.20
C PRO A 211 -5.16 5.80 43.29
N ALA A 212 -5.03 6.25 44.55
CA ALA A 212 -4.78 5.37 45.69
C ALA A 212 -5.85 4.28 45.85
N VAL A 213 -7.11 4.58 45.50
CA VAL A 213 -8.24 3.65 45.52
C VAL A 213 -8.13 2.50 44.51
N TRP A 214 -7.31 2.66 43.47
CA TRP A 214 -7.10 1.66 42.41
C TRP A 214 -5.73 0.99 42.47
N ARG A 215 -4.82 1.49 43.34
CA ARG A 215 -3.57 0.80 43.62
C ARG A 215 -3.88 -0.56 44.21
N ALA A 216 -3.42 -1.61 43.52
CA ALA A 216 -3.39 -2.93 44.11
C ALA A 216 -2.65 -2.82 45.46
N LYS A 217 -3.24 -3.36 46.53
CA LYS A 217 -2.50 -3.58 47.77
C LYS A 217 -1.37 -4.54 47.39
N VAL A 218 -0.16 -4.01 47.23
CA VAL A 218 1.03 -4.80 46.91
C VAL A 218 1.22 -5.77 48.05
N GLY A 219 0.73 -6.99 47.86
CA GLY A 219 0.99 -8.12 48.74
C GLY A 219 1.86 -9.10 47.97
N SER A 220 3.15 -8.81 47.80
CA SER A 220 4.12 -9.86 47.43
C SER A 220 5.57 -9.39 47.57
N SER A 221 6.40 -10.33 48.03
CA SER A 221 7.86 -10.27 48.10
C SER A 221 8.50 -10.47 46.72
N ASP A 222 7.93 -9.90 45.66
CA ASP A 222 8.39 -10.17 44.30
C ASP A 222 9.75 -9.52 44.04
N THR A 223 10.74 -10.37 43.77
CA THR A 223 12.12 -9.97 43.48
C THR A 223 12.31 -9.75 41.98
N THR A 224 13.44 -9.16 41.59
CA THR A 224 13.86 -9.08 40.18
C THR A 224 13.70 -10.42 39.44
N GLN A 225 14.05 -11.53 40.09
CA GLN A 225 13.98 -12.87 39.52
C GLN A 225 12.54 -13.35 39.28
N THR A 226 11.60 -13.07 40.19
CA THR A 226 10.20 -13.50 40.01
C THR A 226 9.55 -12.77 38.84
N TRP A 227 9.72 -11.44 38.77
CA TRP A 227 9.22 -10.65 37.64
C TRP A 227 9.85 -11.05 36.30
N ARG A 228 11.14 -11.37 36.28
CA ARG A 228 11.81 -11.89 35.07
C ARG A 228 11.19 -13.22 34.64
N ALA A 229 10.97 -14.15 35.57
CA ALA A 229 10.37 -15.45 35.28
C ALA A 229 8.93 -15.30 34.74
N HIS A 230 8.14 -14.36 35.28
CA HIS A 230 6.84 -13.99 34.71
C HIS A 230 6.97 -13.44 33.29
N GLY A 231 7.95 -12.57 33.05
CA GLY A 231 8.25 -12.04 31.71
C GLY A 231 8.65 -13.14 30.70
N ASP A 232 9.46 -14.10 31.11
CA ASP A 232 9.83 -15.27 30.31
C ASP A 232 8.59 -16.10 29.96
N LYS A 233 7.72 -16.40 30.95
CA LYS A 233 6.47 -17.13 30.74
C LYS A 233 5.53 -16.43 29.74
N HIS A 234 5.34 -15.11 29.87
CA HIS A 234 4.51 -14.35 28.94
C HIS A 234 5.11 -14.29 27.53
N ARG A 235 6.44 -14.13 27.41
CA ARG A 235 7.13 -14.11 26.12
C ARG A 235 6.96 -15.46 25.40
N ASP A 236 7.12 -16.56 26.13
CA ASP A 236 6.98 -17.91 25.56
C ASP A 236 5.52 -18.21 25.17
N ALA A 237 4.55 -17.56 25.84
CA ALA A 237 3.13 -17.54 25.45
C ALA A 237 2.80 -16.53 24.33
N SER A 238 3.79 -15.87 23.72
CA SER A 238 3.62 -14.79 22.72
C SER A 238 2.82 -13.56 23.20
N GLN A 239 2.74 -13.34 24.51
CA GLN A 239 2.09 -12.19 25.15
C GLN A 239 3.12 -11.09 25.38
N TYR A 240 3.59 -10.48 24.29
CA TYR A 240 4.78 -9.61 24.32
C TYR A 240 4.60 -8.32 25.11
N ARG A 241 3.42 -7.67 25.09
CA ARG A 241 3.13 -6.46 25.89
C ARG A 241 3.19 -6.80 27.37
N SER A 242 2.54 -7.90 27.76
CA SER A 242 2.57 -8.40 29.14
C SER A 242 3.99 -8.79 29.57
N ALA A 243 4.77 -9.43 28.70
CA ALA A 243 6.18 -9.73 28.95
C ALA A 243 7.02 -8.47 29.17
N ILE A 244 6.86 -7.45 28.31
CA ILE A 244 7.56 -6.16 28.42
C ILE A 244 7.22 -5.48 29.76
N LYS A 245 5.96 -5.52 30.20
CA LYS A 245 5.55 -5.00 31.51
C LYS A 245 6.29 -5.73 32.64
N CYS A 246 6.31 -7.05 32.64
CA CYS A 246 7.00 -7.84 33.67
C CYS A 246 8.51 -7.59 33.70
N TYR A 247 9.20 -7.52 32.56
CA TYR A 247 10.63 -7.17 32.55
C TYR A 247 10.88 -5.73 33.01
N THR A 248 9.99 -4.80 32.70
CA THR A 248 10.11 -3.41 33.17
C THR A 248 9.95 -3.33 34.69
N LEU A 249 9.04 -4.12 35.27
CA LEU A 249 8.93 -4.27 36.73
C LEU A 249 10.18 -4.91 37.32
N SER A 250 10.71 -5.97 36.70
CA SER A 250 11.97 -6.62 37.12
C SER A 250 13.14 -5.64 37.21
N LEU A 251 13.26 -4.72 36.24
CA LEU A 251 14.29 -3.67 36.20
C LEU A 251 14.08 -2.58 37.26
N SER A 252 12.86 -2.41 37.78
CA SER A 252 12.57 -1.45 38.85
C SER A 252 12.90 -1.97 40.26
N CYS A 253 13.14 -3.27 40.42
CA CYS A 253 13.39 -3.93 41.71
C CYS A 253 14.86 -3.87 42.20
N SER A 254 15.67 -2.92 41.70
CA SER A 254 17.12 -2.80 42.01
C SER A 254 17.93 -4.08 41.69
N PRO A 255 18.01 -4.48 40.40
CA PRO A 255 18.70 -5.70 39.97
C PRO A 255 20.23 -5.65 40.16
N THR A 256 20.87 -6.81 40.32
CA THR A 256 22.33 -6.93 40.10
C THR A 256 22.70 -6.71 38.62
N LEU A 257 23.98 -6.46 38.31
CA LEU A 257 24.44 -6.27 36.92
C LEU A 257 24.09 -7.45 36.00
N GLU A 258 24.22 -8.69 36.51
CA GLU A 258 23.89 -9.89 35.74
C GLU A 258 22.37 -10.02 35.51
N GLU A 259 21.57 -9.75 36.56
CA GLU A 259 20.12 -9.78 36.46
C GLU A 259 19.56 -8.68 35.55
N GLU A 260 20.15 -7.48 35.59
CA GLU A 260 19.81 -6.40 34.68
C GLU A 260 20.07 -6.83 33.23
N CYS A 261 21.25 -7.39 32.95
CA CYS A 261 21.59 -7.90 31.62
C CYS A 261 20.58 -8.95 31.15
N MET A 262 20.25 -9.93 31.99
CA MET A 262 19.26 -10.96 31.65
C MET A 262 17.86 -10.40 31.40
N ALA A 263 17.39 -9.47 32.24
CA ALA A 263 16.09 -8.83 32.09
C ALA A 263 16.02 -7.98 30.80
N ARG A 264 17.08 -7.23 30.49
CA ARG A 264 17.20 -6.45 29.23
C ARG A 264 17.23 -7.36 28.01
N LEU A 265 17.95 -8.48 28.04
CA LEU A 265 17.93 -9.45 26.92
C LEU A 265 16.54 -10.06 26.70
N GLY A 266 15.84 -10.39 27.80
CA GLY A 266 14.46 -10.87 27.75
C GLY A 266 13.50 -9.85 27.17
N ARG A 267 13.62 -8.59 27.62
CA ARG A 267 12.79 -7.47 27.14
C ARG A 267 13.11 -7.08 25.71
N SER A 268 14.39 -7.00 25.31
CA SER A 268 14.84 -6.78 23.93
C SER A 268 14.24 -7.82 22.98
N GLN A 269 14.22 -9.10 23.36
CA GLN A 269 13.61 -10.15 22.55
C GLN A 269 12.09 -9.97 22.42
N ALA A 270 11.39 -9.63 23.51
CA ALA A 270 9.94 -9.37 23.47
C ALA A 270 9.64 -8.11 22.61
N LEU A 271 10.41 -7.04 22.77
CA LEU A 271 10.33 -5.81 21.97
C LEU A 271 10.52 -6.11 20.48
N HIS A 272 11.56 -6.88 20.12
CA HIS A 272 11.82 -7.30 18.75
C HIS A 272 10.67 -8.12 18.15
N LYS A 273 10.09 -9.05 18.91
CA LYS A 273 8.92 -9.83 18.48
C LYS A 273 7.63 -9.00 18.35
N SER A 274 7.56 -7.87 19.04
CA SER A 274 6.50 -6.86 18.89
C SER A 274 6.84 -5.73 17.93
N GLU A 275 7.89 -5.88 17.12
CA GLU A 275 8.35 -4.91 16.11
C GLU A 275 8.81 -3.54 16.65
N GLN A 276 9.07 -3.44 17.96
CA GLN A 276 9.60 -2.24 18.62
C GLN A 276 11.12 -2.19 18.55
N TYR A 277 11.66 -2.07 17.33
CA TYR A 277 13.08 -2.32 17.08
C TYR A 277 14.04 -1.27 17.66
N ASP A 278 13.63 0.01 17.76
CA ASP A 278 14.43 1.05 18.41
C ASP A 278 14.65 0.73 19.89
N ALA A 279 13.57 0.40 20.60
CA ALA A 279 13.63 0.01 22.00
C ALA A 279 14.38 -1.32 22.20
N ALA A 280 14.19 -2.28 21.29
CA ALA A 280 14.91 -3.56 21.32
C ALA A 280 16.43 -3.36 21.17
N LEU A 281 16.84 -2.45 20.27
CA LEU A 281 18.25 -2.08 20.09
C LEU A 281 18.80 -1.39 21.34
N SER A 282 18.07 -0.43 21.90
CA SER A 282 18.49 0.26 23.13
C SER A 282 18.72 -0.72 24.30
N ASP A 283 17.83 -1.68 24.51
CA ASP A 283 18.01 -2.72 25.53
C ASP A 283 19.19 -3.65 25.19
N ALA A 284 19.39 -4.00 23.92
CA ALA A 284 20.51 -4.82 23.49
C ALA A 284 21.86 -4.10 23.68
N ASP A 285 21.95 -2.82 23.38
CA ASP A 285 23.16 -2.00 23.58
C ASP A 285 23.53 -1.91 25.06
N ILE A 286 22.55 -1.67 25.93
CA ILE A 286 22.74 -1.69 27.39
C ILE A 286 23.19 -3.08 27.84
N ALA A 287 22.56 -4.15 27.33
CA ALA A 287 22.94 -5.52 27.67
C ALA A 287 24.35 -5.89 27.17
N VAL A 288 24.82 -5.34 26.04
CA VAL A 288 26.21 -5.51 25.57
C VAL A 288 27.17 -4.82 26.55
N ALA A 289 26.82 -3.63 27.05
CA ALA A 289 27.64 -2.89 28.01
C ALA A 289 27.69 -3.58 29.39
N THR A 290 26.54 -3.96 29.96
CA THR A 290 26.46 -4.61 31.28
C THR A 290 26.91 -6.07 31.25
N GLY A 291 26.68 -6.75 30.12
CA GLY A 291 27.00 -8.16 29.90
C GLY A 291 28.46 -8.45 29.56
N ALA A 292 29.30 -7.42 29.38
CA ALA A 292 30.68 -7.57 28.91
C ALA A 292 31.54 -8.47 29.84
N ALA A 293 31.25 -8.47 31.14
CA ALA A 293 31.93 -9.32 32.13
C ALA A 293 31.49 -10.79 32.08
N PHE A 294 30.33 -11.10 31.47
CA PHE A 294 29.72 -12.43 31.48
C PHE A 294 29.76 -13.04 30.07
N ARG A 295 30.77 -13.87 29.80
CA ARG A 295 31.02 -14.45 28.46
C ARG A 295 29.76 -15.08 27.82
N HIS A 296 28.96 -15.78 28.61
CA HIS A 296 27.74 -16.45 28.15
C HIS A 296 26.59 -15.48 27.79
N LEU A 297 26.60 -14.25 28.31
CA LEU A 297 25.62 -13.20 27.99
C LEU A 297 26.13 -12.28 26.87
N ALA A 298 27.44 -12.03 26.81
CA ALA A 298 28.04 -11.14 25.82
C ALA A 298 27.81 -11.58 24.36
N GLU A 299 27.82 -12.89 24.10
CA GLU A 299 27.49 -13.46 22.78
C GLU A 299 26.02 -13.22 22.43
N LYS A 300 25.11 -13.53 23.36
CA LYS A 300 23.66 -13.36 23.20
C LYS A 300 23.27 -11.90 23.02
N ALA A 301 23.90 -10.99 23.76
CA ALA A 301 23.67 -9.55 23.66
C ALA A 301 24.06 -9.00 22.29
N ARG A 302 25.23 -9.36 21.76
CA ARG A 302 25.66 -8.96 20.41
C ARG A 302 24.75 -9.53 19.32
N PHE A 303 24.28 -10.76 19.48
CA PHE A 303 23.34 -11.33 18.52
C PHE A 303 22.00 -10.58 18.53
N ARG A 304 21.45 -10.24 19.71
CA ARG A 304 20.22 -9.43 19.83
C ARG A 304 20.40 -8.02 19.23
N GLN A 305 21.56 -7.41 19.44
CA GLN A 305 21.93 -6.13 18.83
C GLN A 305 21.89 -6.23 17.30
N ALA A 306 22.51 -7.27 16.74
CA ALA A 306 22.50 -7.50 15.29
C ALA A 306 21.09 -7.75 14.73
N GLU A 307 20.24 -8.51 15.42
CA GLU A 307 18.84 -8.73 15.02
C GLU A 307 18.05 -7.42 14.96
N ALA A 308 18.22 -6.55 15.97
CA ALA A 308 17.56 -5.24 15.99
C ALA A 308 18.10 -4.31 14.88
N LEU A 309 19.41 -4.26 14.67
CA LEU A 309 20.02 -3.48 13.57
C LEU A 309 19.53 -3.94 12.19
N TYR A 310 19.42 -5.26 11.98
CA TYR A 310 18.89 -5.81 10.73
C TYR A 310 17.44 -5.36 10.49
N ALA A 311 16.59 -5.45 11.52
CA ALA A 311 15.19 -5.05 11.44
C ALA A 311 14.99 -3.54 11.26
N LEU A 312 15.93 -2.72 11.74
CA LEU A 312 16.00 -1.27 11.49
C LEU A 312 16.58 -0.91 10.11
N HIS A 313 16.97 -1.90 9.31
CA HIS A 313 17.62 -1.75 8.01
C HIS A 313 18.98 -1.03 8.10
N ARG A 314 19.65 -1.08 9.27
CA ARG A 314 21.02 -0.59 9.51
C ARG A 314 22.01 -1.70 9.14
N TYR A 315 21.98 -2.14 7.89
CA TYR A 315 22.63 -3.39 7.45
C TYR A 315 24.15 -3.35 7.55
N GLN A 316 24.78 -2.20 7.32
CA GLN A 316 26.23 -2.05 7.48
C GLN A 316 26.66 -2.29 8.95
N GLU A 317 26.00 -1.63 9.90
CA GLU A 317 26.29 -1.82 11.31
C GLU A 317 25.97 -3.24 11.78
N CYS A 318 24.87 -3.81 11.28
CA CYS A 318 24.52 -5.21 11.51
C CYS A 318 25.64 -6.16 11.02
N TYR A 319 26.15 -5.92 9.81
CA TYR A 319 27.25 -6.69 9.24
C TYR A 319 28.50 -6.60 10.13
N ASP A 320 28.88 -5.39 10.56
CA ASP A 320 30.08 -5.18 11.38
C ASP A 320 29.99 -5.90 12.74
N VAL A 321 28.83 -5.83 13.39
CA VAL A 321 28.55 -6.56 14.65
C VAL A 321 28.61 -8.07 14.43
N LEU A 322 27.97 -8.58 13.38
CA LEU A 322 27.94 -10.02 13.08
C LEU A 322 29.30 -10.57 12.64
N ALA A 323 30.08 -9.78 11.91
CA ALA A 323 31.43 -10.15 11.51
C ALA A 323 32.34 -10.27 12.75
N ALA A 324 32.24 -9.32 13.70
CA ALA A 324 32.93 -9.41 14.97
C ALA A 324 32.47 -10.61 15.81
N LEU A 325 31.16 -10.87 15.86
CA LEU A 325 30.57 -12.01 16.57
C LEU A 325 31.05 -13.34 16.00
N CYS A 326 31.02 -13.51 14.68
CA CYS A 326 31.42 -14.76 14.02
C CYS A 326 32.93 -15.02 14.13
N ARG A 327 33.76 -13.97 14.24
CA ARG A 327 35.20 -14.12 14.52
C ARG A 327 35.44 -14.67 15.92
N ASN A 328 34.70 -14.20 16.91
CA ASN A 328 34.87 -14.58 18.31
C ASN A 328 34.14 -15.88 18.69
N SER A 329 33.04 -16.19 18.01
CA SER A 329 32.21 -17.40 18.21
C SER A 329 31.98 -18.13 16.89
N PRO A 330 32.99 -18.84 16.34
CA PRO A 330 32.92 -19.45 15.00
C PRO A 330 31.86 -20.53 14.82
N TYR A 331 31.26 -21.06 15.89
CA TYR A 331 30.24 -22.11 15.82
C TYR A 331 28.80 -21.59 15.92
N HIS A 332 28.59 -20.27 16.01
CA HIS A 332 27.26 -19.68 16.08
C HIS A 332 26.56 -19.70 14.69
N ALA A 333 25.89 -20.81 14.37
CA ALA A 333 25.31 -21.04 13.04
C ALA A 333 24.29 -19.96 12.61
N THR A 334 23.41 -19.52 13.51
CA THR A 334 22.42 -18.48 13.21
C THR A 334 23.05 -17.11 12.93
N ALA A 335 24.14 -16.75 13.62
CA ALA A 335 24.89 -15.52 13.34
C ALA A 335 25.53 -15.55 11.95
N LYS A 336 26.08 -16.70 11.52
CA LYS A 336 26.62 -16.86 10.17
C LYS A 336 25.56 -16.69 9.08
N GLY A 337 24.38 -17.30 9.28
CA GLY A 337 23.26 -17.15 8.35
C GLY A 337 22.79 -15.69 8.23
N LEU A 338 22.68 -14.98 9.36
CA LEU A 338 22.32 -13.57 9.37
C LEU A 338 23.43 -12.69 8.75
N LEU A 339 24.70 -13.02 8.96
CA LEU A 339 25.83 -12.31 8.36
C LEU A 339 25.81 -12.37 6.83
N GLN A 340 25.53 -13.55 6.26
CA GLN A 340 25.39 -13.71 4.81
C GLN A 340 24.23 -12.87 4.26
N ARG A 341 23.09 -12.85 4.95
CA ARG A 341 21.95 -11.99 4.59
C ARG A 341 22.32 -10.51 4.67
N ALA A 342 22.92 -10.07 5.78
CA ALA A 342 23.35 -8.68 5.96
C ALA A 342 24.34 -8.25 4.86
N ALA A 343 25.28 -9.11 4.48
CA ALA A 343 26.21 -8.86 3.36
C ALA A 343 25.47 -8.65 2.02
N ALA A 344 24.46 -9.48 1.73
CA ALA A 344 23.63 -9.31 0.53
C ALA A 344 22.84 -7.99 0.55
N ARG A 345 22.30 -7.60 1.71
CA ARG A 345 21.59 -6.31 1.88
C ARG A 345 22.55 -5.13 1.70
N VAL A 346 23.77 -5.19 2.23
CA VAL A 346 24.81 -4.16 2.02
C VAL A 346 25.15 -4.03 0.53
N ALA A 347 25.32 -5.15 -0.18
CA ALA A 347 25.60 -5.13 -1.62
C ALA A 347 24.46 -4.47 -2.41
N GLU A 348 23.21 -4.80 -2.10
CA GLU A 348 22.03 -4.15 -2.70
C GLU A 348 22.01 -2.64 -2.44
N GLN A 349 22.17 -2.21 -1.18
CA GLN A 349 22.19 -0.78 -0.82
C GLN A 349 23.30 0.01 -1.51
N THR A 350 24.43 -0.65 -1.76
CA THR A 350 25.63 0.01 -2.31
C THR A 350 25.62 0.05 -3.82
N TYR A 351 25.21 -1.04 -4.48
CA TYR A 351 25.40 -1.23 -5.92
C TYR A 351 24.10 -1.35 -6.72
N GLY A 352 22.95 -1.48 -6.05
CA GLY A 352 21.65 -1.65 -6.72
C GLY A 352 21.55 -2.95 -7.51
N THR A 353 22.36 -3.96 -7.16
CA THR A 353 22.35 -5.29 -7.79
C THR A 353 21.35 -6.18 -7.08
N TYR A 354 20.28 -6.55 -7.78
CA TYR A 354 19.22 -7.40 -7.25
C TYR A 354 19.08 -8.68 -8.09
N PRO A 355 18.77 -9.83 -7.47
CA PRO A 355 18.41 -11.05 -8.19
C PRO A 355 16.93 -10.97 -8.60
N PHE A 356 16.61 -10.23 -9.66
CA PHE A 356 15.21 -9.90 -9.96
C PHE A 356 14.36 -11.13 -10.30
N LEU A 357 14.94 -12.14 -10.95
CA LEU A 357 14.26 -13.41 -11.21
C LEU A 357 13.84 -14.11 -9.91
N ASP A 358 14.73 -14.13 -8.91
CA ASP A 358 14.44 -14.71 -7.59
C ASP A 358 13.41 -13.87 -6.83
N MET A 359 13.49 -12.53 -6.90
CA MET A 359 12.49 -11.64 -6.32
C MET A 359 11.10 -11.90 -6.92
N GLN A 360 10.99 -12.10 -8.23
CA GLN A 360 9.73 -12.46 -8.90
C GLN A 360 9.21 -13.82 -8.40
N ALA A 361 10.09 -14.81 -8.24
CA ALA A 361 9.71 -16.13 -7.73
C ALA A 361 9.26 -16.07 -6.26
N GLU A 362 9.93 -15.27 -5.43
CA GLU A 362 9.59 -15.04 -4.03
C GLU A 362 8.24 -14.33 -3.89
N ALA A 363 8.02 -13.25 -4.65
CA ALA A 363 6.77 -12.50 -4.67
C ALA A 363 5.57 -13.37 -5.09
N ARG A 364 5.77 -14.37 -5.96
CA ARG A 364 4.71 -15.31 -6.36
C ARG A 364 4.37 -16.34 -5.28
N LYS A 365 5.34 -16.74 -4.46
CA LYS A 365 5.18 -17.81 -3.44
C LYS A 365 4.52 -17.31 -2.15
N ARG A 366 4.73 -16.06 -1.77
CA ARG A 366 4.25 -15.50 -0.50
C ARG A 366 2.80 -15.03 -0.60
N GLN A 367 1.99 -15.23 0.45
CA GLN A 367 0.63 -14.66 0.49
C GLN A 367 0.69 -13.12 0.51
N THR A 368 1.49 -12.55 1.41
CA THR A 368 1.92 -11.16 1.42
C THR A 368 3.34 -11.09 0.83
N PRO A 369 3.55 -10.50 -0.36
CA PRO A 369 4.85 -10.50 -1.03
C PRO A 369 5.79 -9.43 -0.46
N GLU A 370 6.00 -9.44 0.86
CA GLU A 370 7.06 -8.69 1.52
C GLU A 370 8.39 -9.41 1.28
N LEU A 371 9.33 -8.77 0.61
CA LEU A 371 10.60 -9.40 0.21
C LEU A 371 11.72 -8.96 1.14
N ASP A 372 12.63 -9.87 1.49
CA ASP A 372 13.80 -9.53 2.30
C ASP A 372 14.91 -9.00 1.38
N HIS A 373 14.84 -7.74 0.96
CA HIS A 373 15.88 -7.02 0.21
C HIS A 373 16.03 -5.60 0.77
N ALA A 374 17.10 -4.90 0.39
CA ALA A 374 17.38 -3.55 0.88
C ALA A 374 17.06 -2.47 -0.16
N THR A 375 16.74 -1.25 0.30
CA THR A 375 16.56 -0.08 -0.57
C THR A 375 17.89 0.39 -1.15
N TYR A 376 17.94 0.62 -2.46
CA TYR A 376 19.03 1.29 -3.18
C TYR A 376 18.58 2.65 -3.66
N ILE A 377 19.31 3.70 -3.29
CA ILE A 377 19.18 5.05 -3.86
C ILE A 377 20.44 5.30 -4.68
N GLY A 378 20.29 5.34 -6.01
CA GLY A 378 21.40 5.42 -6.94
C GLY A 378 21.82 6.86 -7.24
N PRO A 379 22.04 7.22 -8.51
CA PRO A 379 22.53 8.54 -8.90
C PRO A 379 21.43 9.60 -8.89
N VAL A 380 20.67 9.68 -7.79
CA VAL A 380 19.57 10.61 -7.61
C VAL A 380 19.55 11.21 -6.21
N ARG A 381 18.98 12.41 -6.07
CA ARG A 381 18.81 13.10 -4.79
C ARG A 381 17.53 13.93 -4.78
N ILE A 382 17.00 14.18 -3.58
CA ILE A 382 15.88 15.09 -3.40
C ILE A 382 16.42 16.52 -3.35
N GLN A 383 15.77 17.46 -4.04
CA GLN A 383 16.03 18.90 -3.93
C GLN A 383 14.78 19.72 -4.20
N ASP A 384 14.88 21.04 -4.08
CA ASP A 384 13.82 21.97 -4.45
C ASP A 384 13.56 21.95 -5.97
N ALA A 385 12.28 21.95 -6.33
CA ALA A 385 11.77 21.98 -7.70
C ALA A 385 10.89 23.23 -7.94
N GLY A 386 11.09 24.27 -7.13
CA GLY A 386 10.38 25.54 -7.18
C GLY A 386 8.88 25.39 -6.87
N PRO A 387 7.96 25.85 -7.75
CA PRO A 387 6.52 25.84 -7.47
C PRO A 387 5.91 24.43 -7.37
N ARG A 388 6.67 23.38 -7.74
CA ARG A 388 6.26 21.98 -7.60
C ARG A 388 6.68 21.37 -6.26
N GLY A 389 7.23 22.18 -5.34
CA GLY A 389 7.76 21.72 -4.07
C GLY A 389 9.10 21.02 -4.27
N ARG A 390 9.27 19.83 -3.70
CA ARG A 390 10.50 19.04 -3.84
C ARG A 390 10.38 18.05 -5.00
N GLY A 391 11.51 17.71 -5.59
CA GLY A 391 11.61 16.74 -6.67
C GLY A 391 12.85 15.86 -6.51
N VAL A 392 12.86 14.73 -7.23
CA VAL A 392 14.04 13.87 -7.36
C VAL A 392 14.82 14.29 -8.59
N PHE A 393 16.14 14.43 -8.49
CA PHE A 393 17.00 14.86 -9.59
C PHE A 393 18.22 13.96 -9.73
N THR A 394 18.72 13.79 -10.95
CA THR A 394 19.96 13.06 -11.20
C THR A 394 21.17 13.78 -10.60
N THR A 395 22.12 13.04 -10.06
CA THR A 395 23.40 13.60 -9.53
C THR A 395 24.53 13.57 -10.53
N LYS A 396 24.39 12.77 -11.59
CA LYS A 396 25.32 12.62 -12.71
C LYS A 396 24.51 12.28 -13.96
N PRO A 397 25.10 12.31 -15.17
CA PRO A 397 24.42 11.80 -16.36
C PRO A 397 24.04 10.32 -16.19
N VAL A 398 22.83 9.97 -16.61
CA VAL A 398 22.25 8.62 -16.49
C VAL A 398 21.84 8.15 -17.89
N LYS A 399 22.10 6.88 -18.21
CA LYS A 399 21.72 6.30 -19.51
C LYS A 399 20.31 5.71 -19.49
N LEU A 400 19.69 5.66 -20.66
CA LEU A 400 18.46 4.89 -20.87
C LEU A 400 18.55 3.49 -20.23
N GLY A 401 17.53 3.12 -19.45
CA GLY A 401 17.43 1.82 -18.79
C GLY A 401 18.20 1.68 -17.49
N GLU A 402 19.09 2.63 -17.16
CA GLU A 402 19.87 2.61 -15.92
C GLU A 402 18.94 2.71 -14.70
N LEU A 403 19.29 1.97 -13.64
CA LEU A 403 18.55 1.94 -12.38
C LEU A 403 18.77 3.25 -11.62
N LEU A 404 17.69 3.99 -11.40
CA LEU A 404 17.72 5.23 -10.62
C LEU A 404 17.67 4.92 -9.13
N PHE A 405 16.69 4.11 -8.72
CA PHE A 405 16.55 3.61 -7.36
C PHE A 405 15.59 2.40 -7.33
N CYS A 406 15.72 1.59 -6.28
CA CYS A 406 14.88 0.43 -5.98
C CYS A 406 14.53 0.51 -4.50
N GLU A 407 13.29 0.87 -4.18
CA GLU A 407 12.90 1.19 -2.81
C GLU A 407 11.92 0.17 -2.24
N LYS A 408 12.22 -0.32 -1.04
CA LYS A 408 11.31 -1.14 -0.23
C LYS A 408 10.21 -0.26 0.37
N VAL A 409 8.97 -0.76 0.37
CA VAL A 409 7.84 -0.03 0.93
C VAL A 409 8.07 0.33 2.40
N PHE A 410 7.61 1.52 2.80
CA PHE A 410 7.60 1.88 4.21
C PHE A 410 6.50 1.10 4.96
N ALA A 411 5.29 1.09 4.41
CA ALA A 411 4.16 0.31 4.87
C ALA A 411 3.14 0.11 3.74
N THR A 412 2.46 -1.02 3.76
CA THR A 412 1.49 -1.43 2.73
C THR A 412 0.27 -2.11 3.37
N SER A 413 -0.85 -2.08 2.65
CA SER A 413 -1.96 -2.99 2.88
C SER A 413 -2.21 -3.85 1.65
N TRP A 414 -1.96 -5.16 1.77
CA TRP A 414 -2.31 -6.14 0.75
C TRP A 414 -3.79 -6.51 0.85
N GLY A 415 -4.53 -6.40 -0.25
CA GLY A 415 -5.93 -6.83 -0.38
C GLY A 415 -6.12 -8.36 -0.35
N GLY A 416 -5.13 -9.09 0.18
CA GLY A 416 -5.03 -10.54 0.21
C GLY A 416 -4.85 -11.13 1.62
N GLU A 417 -5.03 -10.34 2.69
CA GLU A 417 -5.71 -10.96 3.84
C GLU A 417 -6.98 -11.56 3.26
N SER A 418 -7.23 -12.84 3.48
CA SER A 418 -8.48 -13.45 3.09
C SER A 418 -9.58 -12.71 3.85
N LEU A 419 -10.08 -11.66 3.22
CA LEU A 419 -11.45 -11.23 3.28
C LEU A 419 -12.24 -12.45 2.80
N GLY A 420 -12.36 -13.45 3.68
CA GLY A 420 -13.31 -14.54 3.52
C GLY A 420 -14.69 -13.94 3.26
N GLU A 421 -15.63 -14.74 2.78
CA GLU A 421 -17.02 -14.31 2.69
C GLU A 421 -17.47 -13.72 4.05
N GLY A 422 -17.48 -12.37 4.19
CA GLY A 422 -17.58 -11.70 5.51
C GLY A 422 -16.69 -10.47 5.71
N ALA A 423 -15.68 -10.28 4.86
CA ALA A 423 -14.83 -9.10 4.71
C ALA A 423 -15.42 -7.73 5.15
N LYS A 424 -14.95 -7.17 6.28
CA LYS A 424 -15.32 -5.82 6.73
C LYS A 424 -14.63 -4.77 5.84
N ILE A 425 -15.36 -4.16 4.93
CA ILE A 425 -14.88 -2.98 4.20
C ILE A 425 -15.18 -1.76 5.08
N GLU A 426 -14.14 -1.20 5.69
CA GLU A 426 -14.22 0.10 6.35
C GLU A 426 -14.09 1.20 5.30
N MET A 427 -15.16 1.98 5.11
CA MET A 427 -15.08 3.21 4.35
C MET A 427 -15.15 4.39 5.30
N GLU A 428 -14.04 5.11 5.41
CA GLU A 428 -14.01 6.40 6.08
C GLU A 428 -14.68 7.46 5.20
N VAL A 429 -15.81 7.98 5.66
CA VAL A 429 -16.55 9.05 5.00
C VAL A 429 -16.20 10.35 5.69
N ASP A 430 -15.55 11.22 4.95
CA ASP A 430 -15.22 12.56 5.40
C ASP A 430 -16.48 13.46 5.37
N THR A 431 -16.56 14.38 6.33
CA THR A 431 -17.54 15.48 6.30
C THR A 431 -17.06 16.62 5.42
N ASP A 432 -15.75 16.69 5.11
CA ASP A 432 -15.15 17.62 4.17
C ASP A 432 -15.11 17.03 2.73
N PRO A 433 -15.79 17.65 1.75
CA PRO A 433 -15.74 17.20 0.35
C PRO A 433 -14.34 17.24 -0.28
N ALA A 434 -13.36 17.96 0.29
CA ALA A 434 -11.98 17.97 -0.20
C ALA A 434 -11.21 16.66 0.13
N GLY A 435 -11.56 15.97 1.22
CA GLY A 435 -10.88 14.75 1.68
C GLY A 435 -11.44 13.44 1.10
N ALA A 436 -12.57 13.50 0.38
CA ALA A 436 -13.39 12.34 0.05
C ALA A 436 -12.90 11.47 -1.13
N SER A 437 -11.82 11.84 -1.83
CA SER A 437 -11.54 11.29 -3.18
C SER A 437 -10.58 10.10 -3.28
N HIS A 438 -9.82 9.71 -2.24
CA HIS A 438 -8.71 8.74 -2.44
C HIS A 438 -8.63 7.55 -1.49
N LEU A 439 -9.60 7.37 -0.60
CA LEU A 439 -9.36 6.55 0.59
C LEU A 439 -9.94 5.13 0.60
N GLY A 440 -10.55 4.66 -0.49
CA GLY A 440 -11.21 3.35 -0.50
C GLY A 440 -10.25 2.14 -0.33
N LYS A 441 -8.94 2.33 -0.55
CA LYS A 441 -7.93 1.25 -0.52
C LYS A 441 -6.69 1.56 0.35
N SER A 442 -6.61 2.75 0.96
CA SER A 442 -5.43 3.24 1.68
C SER A 442 -5.61 3.36 3.21
N VAL A 443 -6.79 3.03 3.76
CA VAL A 443 -7.06 3.07 5.21
C VAL A 443 -6.15 2.13 5.99
N ALA A 444 -5.99 0.89 5.50
CA ALA A 444 -5.15 -0.10 6.17
C ALA A 444 -3.66 0.26 6.10
N ALA A 445 -3.19 0.82 4.98
CA ALA A 445 -1.82 1.36 4.87
C ALA A 445 -1.60 2.51 5.85
N TYR A 446 -2.58 3.40 5.99
CA TYR A 446 -2.58 4.49 6.96
C TYR A 446 -2.46 3.99 8.42
N TYR A 447 -3.24 2.98 8.82
CA TYR A 447 -3.12 2.38 10.16
C TYR A 447 -1.76 1.68 10.35
N ALA A 448 -1.26 0.99 9.32
CA ALA A 448 0.06 0.37 9.37
C ALA A 448 1.18 1.39 9.60
N ILE A 449 1.09 2.58 8.98
CA ILE A 449 2.06 3.67 9.17
C ILE A 449 2.04 4.18 10.61
N ILE A 450 0.86 4.48 11.16
CA ILE A 450 0.74 4.95 12.56
C ILE A 450 1.36 3.93 13.53
N ARG A 451 1.04 2.64 13.37
CA ARG A 451 1.59 1.57 14.22
C ARG A 451 3.10 1.51 14.13
N LYS A 452 3.64 1.56 12.91
CA LYS A 452 5.08 1.53 12.68
C LYS A 452 5.79 2.74 13.28
N MET A 453 5.21 3.93 13.16
CA MET A 453 5.72 5.15 13.77
C MET A 453 5.71 5.10 15.31
N GLN A 454 4.67 4.49 15.90
CA GLN A 454 4.61 4.30 17.35
C GLN A 454 5.65 3.29 17.85
N ALA A 455 5.84 2.18 17.12
CA ALA A 455 6.78 1.13 17.49
C ALA A 455 8.25 1.49 17.19
N ILE A 456 8.49 2.32 16.17
CA ILE A 456 9.82 2.70 15.69
C ILE A 456 9.90 4.23 15.57
N PRO A 457 10.02 4.98 16.68
CA PRO A 457 10.07 6.44 16.65
C PRO A 457 11.15 7.03 15.72
N SER A 458 12.26 6.32 15.50
CA SER A 458 13.34 6.77 14.59
C SER A 458 12.90 6.89 13.13
N CYS A 459 11.77 6.27 12.75
CA CYS A 459 11.25 6.33 11.39
C CYS A 459 10.28 7.50 11.14
N ILE A 460 9.81 8.18 12.20
CA ILE A 460 8.84 9.28 12.13
C ILE A 460 9.27 10.39 11.15
N PRO A 461 10.52 10.91 11.19
CA PRO A 461 10.96 11.97 10.30
C PRO A 461 10.76 11.64 8.83
N LYS A 462 10.92 10.37 8.43
CA LYS A 462 10.80 9.93 7.03
C LYS A 462 9.37 10.06 6.49
N VAL A 463 8.36 10.02 7.36
CA VAL A 463 6.95 10.10 6.98
C VAL A 463 6.45 11.53 7.07
N VAL A 464 6.75 12.23 8.17
CA VAL A 464 6.25 13.61 8.40
C VAL A 464 6.91 14.62 7.46
N ASP A 465 8.07 14.27 6.90
CA ASP A 465 8.72 15.05 5.85
C ASP A 465 7.91 15.01 4.53
N LEU A 466 7.03 14.03 4.31
CA LEU A 466 6.24 13.93 3.07
C LEU A 466 5.17 15.01 2.95
N TYR A 467 4.72 15.25 1.71
CA TYR A 467 3.76 16.30 1.40
C TYR A 467 2.38 16.03 2.03
N ALA A 468 1.95 16.88 2.97
CA ALA A 468 0.65 16.79 3.64
C ALA A 468 -0.41 17.77 3.07
N GLY A 469 -0.11 18.43 1.94
CA GLY A 469 -0.96 19.50 1.42
C GLY A 469 -0.91 20.74 2.31
N SER A 470 -2.06 21.38 2.52
CA SER A 470 -2.19 22.55 3.42
C SER A 470 -2.35 22.17 4.90
N TYR A 471 -2.30 20.88 5.24
CA TYR A 471 -2.47 20.43 6.62
C TYR A 471 -1.23 20.77 7.45
N PRO A 472 -1.38 21.45 8.62
CA PRO A 472 -0.25 21.82 9.47
C PRO A 472 0.46 20.59 10.08
N CYS A 473 1.78 20.68 10.25
CA CYS A 473 2.54 19.65 10.96
C CYS A 473 2.45 19.87 12.47
N HIS A 474 1.95 18.87 13.19
CA HIS A 474 1.85 18.88 14.65
C HIS A 474 2.72 17.81 15.33
N VAL A 475 3.41 16.99 14.55
CA VAL A 475 4.33 15.97 15.05
C VAL A 475 5.63 16.63 15.52
N THR A 476 6.08 16.26 16.73
CA THR A 476 7.34 16.72 17.32
C THR A 476 8.39 15.61 17.25
N ASN A 477 9.67 15.98 17.13
CA ASN A 477 10.79 15.03 17.08
C ASN A 477 11.17 14.42 18.45
N GLY A 478 10.29 14.56 19.47
CA GLY A 478 10.56 14.17 20.85
C GLY A 478 9.53 13.21 21.43
N LEU A 479 9.85 12.64 22.58
CA LEU A 479 8.92 11.84 23.36
C LEU A 479 8.22 12.73 24.39
N VAL A 480 6.90 12.61 24.46
CA VAL A 480 6.07 13.21 25.50
C VAL A 480 5.45 12.06 26.29
N ASP A 481 5.62 12.06 27.61
CA ASP A 481 5.19 10.96 28.49
C ASP A 481 5.75 9.57 28.06
N GLY A 482 6.95 9.56 27.45
CA GLY A 482 7.60 8.33 26.98
C GLY A 482 7.02 7.76 25.67
N GLN A 483 6.22 8.53 24.93
CA GLN A 483 5.66 8.14 23.63
C GLN A 483 5.88 9.23 22.57
N PRO A 484 6.03 8.87 21.28
CA PRO A 484 6.06 9.87 20.22
C PRO A 484 4.69 10.52 20.03
N ILE A 485 4.67 11.82 19.71
CA ILE A 485 3.44 12.51 19.30
C ILE A 485 3.11 12.13 17.85
N ILE A 486 1.91 11.59 17.62
CA ILE A 486 1.48 11.18 16.27
C ILE A 486 0.13 11.83 15.93
N ASP A 487 0.17 12.77 14.98
CA ASP A 487 -1.03 13.35 14.41
C ASP A 487 -1.63 12.42 13.35
N SER A 488 -2.65 11.67 13.77
CA SER A 488 -3.39 10.75 12.91
C SER A 488 -3.98 11.43 11.66
N PHE A 489 -4.50 12.66 11.78
CA PHE A 489 -5.08 13.35 10.63
C PHE A 489 -3.99 13.81 9.66
N GLN A 490 -2.85 14.30 10.16
CA GLN A 490 -1.71 14.61 9.31
C GLN A 490 -1.25 13.39 8.51
N ILE A 491 -1.08 12.23 9.17
CA ILE A 491 -0.64 11.00 8.49
C ILE A 491 -1.67 10.56 7.43
N ARG A 492 -2.96 10.71 7.71
CA ARG A 492 -4.01 10.46 6.70
C ARG A 492 -3.82 11.33 5.45
N HIS A 493 -3.62 12.64 5.63
CA HIS A 493 -3.37 13.57 4.52
C HIS A 493 -2.12 13.18 3.72
N ILE A 494 -1.03 12.84 4.42
CA ILE A 494 0.20 12.34 3.80
C ILE A 494 -0.09 11.09 2.96
N VAL A 495 -0.76 10.08 3.52
CA VAL A 495 -1.06 8.84 2.79
C VAL A 495 -1.95 9.11 1.57
N GLY A 496 -2.95 9.99 1.69
CA GLY A 496 -3.84 10.35 0.60
C GLY A 496 -3.12 10.99 -0.60
N LEU A 497 -2.02 11.71 -0.36
CA LEU A 497 -1.28 12.44 -1.40
C LEU A 497 -0.04 11.70 -1.92
N ASN A 498 0.50 10.74 -1.15
CA ASN A 498 1.80 10.11 -1.41
C ASN A 498 1.73 8.59 -1.65
N SER A 499 0.55 7.97 -1.53
CA SER A 499 0.41 6.52 -1.72
C SER A 499 0.41 6.10 -3.19
N PHE A 500 0.97 4.91 -3.43
CA PHE A 500 0.96 4.28 -4.74
C PHE A 500 0.06 3.05 -4.71
N SER A 501 -0.82 2.94 -5.71
CA SER A 501 -1.48 1.67 -6.02
C SER A 501 -0.46 0.73 -6.64
N MET A 502 -0.35 -0.48 -6.12
CA MET A 502 0.59 -1.47 -6.61
C MET A 502 -0.08 -2.80 -6.93
N CYS A 503 0.66 -3.62 -7.65
CA CYS A 503 0.36 -5.01 -7.89
C CYS A 503 1.50 -5.87 -7.39
N ARG A 504 1.24 -7.16 -7.18
CA ARG A 504 2.25 -8.13 -6.76
C ARG A 504 3.46 -8.16 -7.69
N SER A 505 3.24 -7.98 -8.99
CA SER A 505 4.31 -7.96 -9.98
C SER A 505 3.81 -7.34 -11.27
N THR A 506 4.49 -6.28 -11.74
CA THR A 506 4.21 -5.65 -13.04
C THR A 506 4.30 -6.68 -14.16
N HIS A 507 5.33 -7.53 -14.12
CA HIS A 507 5.52 -8.65 -15.06
C HIS A 507 4.30 -9.55 -15.13
N SER A 508 3.80 -10.02 -13.96
CA SER A 508 2.67 -10.95 -13.92
C SER A 508 1.36 -10.36 -14.45
N ASN A 509 1.20 -9.03 -14.38
CA ASN A 509 0.01 -8.34 -14.84
C ASN A 509 0.06 -8.00 -16.34
N ALA A 510 1.24 -7.69 -16.88
CA ALA A 510 1.39 -7.31 -18.28
C ALA A 510 0.94 -8.40 -19.28
N PHE A 511 0.96 -9.67 -18.89
CA PHE A 511 0.62 -10.81 -19.76
C PHE A 511 -0.75 -11.45 -19.45
N LYS A 512 -1.59 -10.82 -18.62
CA LYS A 512 -2.97 -11.28 -18.41
C LYS A 512 -3.85 -10.84 -19.59
N THR A 513 -4.55 -11.78 -20.22
CA THR A 513 -5.41 -11.50 -21.39
C THR A 513 -6.56 -10.56 -21.05
N ALA A 514 -6.76 -9.52 -21.87
CA ALA A 514 -7.77 -8.46 -21.77
C ALA A 514 -9.25 -8.90 -21.75
N ALA A 515 -9.54 -10.20 -21.64
CA ALA A 515 -10.88 -10.75 -21.77
C ALA A 515 -11.78 -10.57 -20.53
N LYS A 516 -11.30 -10.06 -19.38
CA LYS A 516 -12.20 -9.66 -18.27
C LYS A 516 -11.64 -8.89 -17.07
N ASP A 517 -10.33 -8.74 -16.87
CA ASP A 517 -9.84 -8.18 -15.61
C ASP A 517 -9.15 -6.82 -15.81
N GLN A 518 -9.70 -5.79 -15.16
CA GLN A 518 -8.99 -4.53 -14.87
C GLN A 518 -7.65 -4.86 -14.20
N VAL A 519 -6.63 -4.00 -14.36
CA VAL A 519 -5.36 -4.10 -13.62
C VAL A 519 -5.68 -4.44 -12.17
N GLN A 520 -5.29 -5.63 -11.72
CA GLN A 520 -5.53 -6.04 -10.34
C GLN A 520 -4.64 -5.19 -9.46
N ILE A 521 -5.23 -4.13 -8.91
CA ILE A 521 -4.66 -3.36 -7.81
C ILE A 521 -4.75 -4.27 -6.58
N ASP A 522 -3.63 -4.91 -6.26
CA ASP A 522 -3.52 -5.86 -5.17
C ASP A 522 -3.33 -5.16 -3.83
N ALA A 523 -2.78 -3.94 -3.82
CA ALA A 523 -2.41 -3.23 -2.60
C ALA A 523 -2.22 -1.71 -2.81
N ALA A 524 -2.08 -1.00 -1.70
CA ALA A 524 -1.61 0.38 -1.65
C ALA A 524 -0.50 0.50 -0.60
N GLY A 525 0.51 1.33 -0.88
CA GLY A 525 1.62 1.57 0.05
C GLY A 525 2.24 2.95 -0.11
N VAL A 526 3.12 3.31 0.83
CA VAL A 526 3.90 4.56 0.80
C VAL A 526 5.39 4.22 0.72
N TRP A 527 6.10 4.93 -0.15
CA TRP A 527 7.54 4.81 -0.37
C TRP A 527 8.15 6.19 -0.18
N THR A 528 8.83 6.37 0.94
CA THR A 528 9.24 7.70 1.43
C THR A 528 10.15 8.45 0.46
N PHE A 529 10.99 7.77 -0.31
CA PHE A 529 11.81 8.41 -1.33
C PHE A 529 11.01 8.61 -2.63
N ALA A 530 10.36 7.56 -3.15
CA ALA A 530 9.61 7.60 -4.41
C ALA A 530 8.46 8.62 -4.41
N SER A 531 7.86 8.92 -3.26
CA SER A 531 6.81 9.94 -3.11
C SER A 531 7.27 11.36 -3.47
N HIS A 532 8.58 11.62 -3.61
CA HIS A 532 9.12 12.89 -4.08
C HIS A 532 9.24 13.00 -5.61
N VAL A 533 8.97 11.93 -6.36
CA VAL A 533 9.04 11.99 -7.83
C VAL A 533 7.83 12.77 -8.35
N ASN A 534 8.07 13.83 -9.12
CA ASN A 534 7.01 14.68 -9.64
C ASN A 534 6.33 14.11 -10.89
N HIS A 535 5.19 14.66 -11.24
CA HIS A 535 4.46 14.26 -12.43
C HIS A 535 4.93 14.99 -13.71
N SER A 536 5.02 14.25 -14.82
CA SER A 536 5.00 14.79 -16.18
C SER A 536 4.24 13.83 -17.10
N CYS A 537 3.36 14.33 -17.97
CA CYS A 537 2.74 13.49 -19.01
C CYS A 537 3.78 12.95 -20.00
N ALA A 538 4.82 13.75 -20.29
CA ALA A 538 6.03 13.34 -20.99
C ALA A 538 7.09 12.94 -19.96
N TYR A 539 6.83 11.84 -19.25
CA TYR A 539 7.72 11.36 -18.19
C TYR A 539 9.09 10.95 -18.74
N ASN A 540 10.10 10.97 -17.86
CA ASN A 540 11.45 10.56 -18.19
C ASN A 540 11.99 9.41 -17.33
N ALA A 541 11.21 8.92 -16.37
CA ALA A 541 11.47 7.68 -15.65
C ALA A 541 10.21 6.82 -15.47
N HIS A 542 10.39 5.51 -15.66
CA HIS A 542 9.33 4.53 -15.55
C HIS A 542 9.38 3.84 -14.19
N ARG A 543 8.21 3.58 -13.59
CA ARG A 543 8.08 2.84 -12.33
C ARG A 543 7.50 1.46 -12.53
N THR A 544 7.99 0.48 -11.80
CA THR A 544 7.45 -0.89 -11.78
C THR A 544 7.45 -1.47 -10.36
N PHE A 545 6.78 -2.61 -10.19
CA PHE A 545 6.65 -3.27 -8.88
C PHE A 545 7.05 -4.74 -8.94
N ILE A 546 7.76 -5.19 -7.90
CA ILE A 546 8.00 -6.60 -7.59
C ILE A 546 7.79 -6.79 -6.09
N GLY A 547 6.73 -7.49 -5.70
CA GLY A 547 6.32 -7.59 -4.30
C GLY A 547 6.09 -6.22 -3.69
N ASP A 548 6.79 -5.93 -2.59
CA ASP A 548 6.75 -4.67 -1.87
C ASP A 548 7.84 -3.65 -2.29
N PHE A 549 8.49 -3.87 -3.43
CA PHE A 549 9.47 -2.95 -4.01
C PHE A 549 8.86 -2.11 -5.13
N ILE A 550 9.25 -0.83 -5.15
CA ILE A 550 9.07 0.05 -6.31
C ILE A 550 10.43 0.26 -6.99
N ILE A 551 10.47 0.10 -8.30
CA ILE A 551 11.69 0.18 -9.11
C ILE A 551 11.55 1.33 -10.08
N PHE A 552 12.53 2.24 -10.14
CA PHE A 552 12.57 3.32 -11.11
C PHE A 552 13.77 3.20 -12.04
N ARG A 553 13.50 3.25 -13.35
CA ARG A 553 14.53 3.28 -14.40
C ARG A 553 14.38 4.49 -15.29
N ALA A 554 15.51 5.01 -15.77
CA ALA A 554 15.51 6.08 -16.74
C ALA A 554 14.86 5.61 -18.05
N ALA A 555 13.89 6.38 -18.55
CA ALA A 555 13.17 6.09 -19.80
C ALA A 555 13.83 6.75 -21.03
N GLN A 556 14.90 7.51 -20.80
CA GLN A 556 15.73 8.16 -21.82
C GLN A 556 17.11 8.48 -21.22
N ASP A 557 18.05 8.92 -22.05
CA ASP A 557 19.31 9.50 -21.56
C ASP A 557 19.01 10.81 -20.82
N LEU A 558 19.57 10.98 -19.62
CA LEU A 558 19.38 12.14 -18.76
C LEU A 558 20.73 12.80 -18.47
N ALA A 559 20.77 14.13 -18.53
CA ALA A 559 21.92 14.88 -18.07
C ALA A 559 22.02 14.84 -16.53
N ALA A 560 23.11 15.34 -15.97
CA ALA A 560 23.16 15.65 -14.54
C ALA A 560 22.13 16.74 -14.20
N ASP A 561 21.68 16.77 -12.95
CA ASP A 561 20.69 17.73 -12.43
C ASP A 561 19.39 17.81 -13.23
N THR A 562 19.01 16.70 -13.87
CA THR A 562 17.71 16.57 -14.54
C THR A 562 16.68 16.05 -13.55
N GLU A 563 15.54 16.72 -13.44
CA GLU A 563 14.44 16.25 -12.60
C GLU A 563 13.85 14.95 -13.15
N ILE A 564 13.68 13.98 -12.28
CA ILE A 564 13.01 12.72 -12.52
C ILE A 564 11.50 12.92 -12.38
N THR A 565 10.76 12.48 -13.40
CA THR A 565 9.30 12.59 -13.45
C THR A 565 8.64 11.28 -13.89
N THR A 566 7.42 11.04 -13.41
CA THR A 566 6.61 9.84 -13.74
C THR A 566 5.13 10.18 -13.90
N TRP A 567 4.28 9.19 -14.10
CA TRP A 567 2.83 9.36 -14.20
C TRP A 567 2.10 9.19 -12.87
N TYR A 568 1.42 10.23 -12.36
CA TYR A 568 0.55 10.05 -11.19
C TYR A 568 -0.74 9.32 -11.57
N VAL A 569 -1.31 9.71 -12.70
CA VAL A 569 -2.54 9.14 -13.25
C VAL A 569 -2.20 8.44 -14.56
N LEU A 570 -2.71 7.23 -14.74
CA LEU A 570 -2.56 6.49 -15.99
C LEU A 570 -3.19 7.28 -17.15
N PRO A 571 -2.52 7.36 -18.33
CA PRO A 571 -3.06 8.06 -19.49
C PRO A 571 -4.49 7.64 -19.87
N SER A 572 -4.83 6.36 -19.74
CA SER A 572 -6.18 5.82 -19.98
C SER A 572 -7.28 6.42 -19.10
N HIS A 573 -6.92 6.98 -17.94
CA HIS A 573 -7.84 7.69 -17.05
C HIS A 573 -7.89 9.20 -17.32
N ILE A 574 -6.99 9.73 -18.14
CA ILE A 574 -6.95 11.13 -18.56
C ILE A 574 -7.66 11.25 -19.90
N SER A 575 -8.96 11.56 -19.85
CA SER A 575 -9.71 11.86 -21.07
C SER A 575 -9.17 13.14 -21.72
N GLU A 576 -8.70 13.04 -22.96
CA GLU A 576 -8.29 14.20 -23.78
C GLU A 576 -9.47 15.14 -24.10
N VAL A 577 -10.70 14.64 -23.91
CA VAL A 577 -11.95 15.37 -24.11
C VAL A 577 -12.41 16.07 -22.81
N SER A 578 -11.89 15.67 -21.65
CA SER A 578 -12.25 16.26 -20.35
C SER A 578 -11.49 17.55 -20.11
N GLN A 579 -12.22 18.62 -19.78
CA GLN A 579 -11.64 19.92 -19.37
C GLN A 579 -11.25 19.98 -17.88
N ARG A 580 -11.48 18.91 -17.11
CA ARG A 580 -11.13 18.88 -15.68
C ARG A 580 -9.65 18.62 -15.50
N ASN A 581 -9.01 19.38 -14.60
CA ASN A 581 -7.64 19.11 -14.19
C ASN A 581 -7.59 17.73 -13.47
N PRO A 582 -6.93 16.70 -14.04
CA PRO A 582 -6.85 15.39 -13.42
C PRO A 582 -5.96 15.40 -12.15
N PHE A 583 -5.23 16.49 -11.91
CA PHE A 583 -4.31 16.66 -10.78
C PHE A 583 -4.86 17.58 -9.68
N GLU A 584 -6.14 17.94 -9.74
CA GLU A 584 -6.79 18.86 -8.79
C GLU A 584 -6.58 18.45 -7.32
N THR A 585 -6.57 17.15 -7.02
CA THR A 585 -6.28 16.62 -5.68
C THR A 585 -4.92 17.05 -5.13
N TRP A 586 -3.89 17.09 -5.97
CA TRP A 586 -2.54 17.49 -5.55
C TRP A 586 -2.34 19.01 -5.58
N GLY A 587 -3.31 19.76 -6.11
CA GLY A 587 -3.29 21.22 -6.14
C GLY A 587 -2.32 21.82 -7.16
N PHE A 588 -1.98 21.10 -8.24
CA PHE A 588 -1.09 21.61 -9.29
C PHE A 588 -1.66 21.42 -10.71
N GLU A 589 -1.10 22.13 -11.68
CA GLU A 589 -1.31 21.90 -13.12
C GLU A 589 -0.02 21.42 -13.78
N CYS A 590 -0.09 20.39 -14.64
CA CYS A 590 1.08 19.93 -15.37
C CYS A 590 1.52 20.95 -16.43
N GLY A 591 2.81 21.30 -16.43
CA GLY A 591 3.45 22.22 -17.37
C GLY A 591 4.33 21.55 -18.42
N CYS A 592 4.18 20.23 -18.65
CA CYS A 592 4.95 19.55 -19.69
C CYS A 592 4.52 19.99 -21.10
N ALA A 593 5.37 19.77 -22.12
CA ALA A 593 5.11 20.17 -23.51
C ALA A 593 3.74 19.74 -24.04
N MET A 594 3.30 18.52 -23.69
CA MET A 594 1.97 18.02 -24.07
C MET A 594 0.82 18.83 -23.45
N CYS A 595 0.93 19.18 -22.17
CA CYS A 595 -0.10 19.94 -21.47
C CYS A 595 -0.07 21.42 -21.86
N THR A 596 1.12 21.99 -22.08
CA THR A 596 1.29 23.37 -22.53
C THR A 596 0.67 23.56 -23.92
N GLU A 597 0.99 22.70 -24.89
CA GLU A 597 0.38 22.78 -26.22
C GLU A 597 -1.15 22.59 -26.14
N ALA A 598 -1.62 21.61 -25.36
CA ALA A 598 -3.06 21.38 -25.19
C ALA A 598 -3.81 22.58 -24.59
N LYS A 599 -3.15 23.43 -23.78
CA LYS A 599 -3.72 24.68 -23.25
C LYS A 599 -3.71 25.79 -24.29
N GLU A 600 -2.64 25.91 -25.06
CA GLU A 600 -2.41 27.00 -26.03
C GLU A 600 -3.20 26.85 -27.33
N ILE A 601 -3.57 25.62 -27.72
CA ILE A 601 -4.37 25.44 -28.95
C ILE A 601 -5.75 26.12 -28.86
N GLY A 602 -6.13 26.81 -29.94
CA GLY A 602 -7.44 27.43 -30.09
C GLY A 602 -8.61 26.44 -30.01
N SER A 603 -9.79 26.95 -29.65
CA SER A 603 -11.02 26.15 -29.47
C SER A 603 -11.40 25.32 -30.70
N ASP A 604 -11.18 25.86 -31.90
CA ASP A 604 -11.57 25.23 -33.16
C ASP A 604 -10.68 24.03 -33.48
N VAL A 605 -9.36 24.20 -33.29
CA VAL A 605 -8.37 23.12 -33.45
C VAL A 605 -8.64 22.01 -32.45
N ARG A 606 -8.94 22.36 -31.19
CA ARG A 606 -9.29 21.39 -30.14
C ARG A 606 -10.55 20.61 -30.48
N THR A 607 -11.59 21.29 -30.96
CA THR A 607 -12.85 20.66 -31.35
C THR A 607 -12.65 19.70 -32.52
N LYS A 608 -11.90 20.14 -33.54
CA LYS A 608 -11.53 19.29 -34.69
C LYS A 608 -10.74 18.06 -34.25
N ARG A 609 -9.73 18.24 -33.39
CA ARG A 609 -8.91 17.14 -32.83
C ARG A 609 -9.82 16.14 -32.12
N ASN A 610 -10.64 16.59 -31.17
CA ASN A 610 -11.54 15.71 -30.42
C ASN A 610 -12.55 14.96 -31.30
N ALA A 611 -13.09 15.62 -32.33
CA ALA A 611 -14.00 15.00 -33.28
C ALA A 611 -13.30 13.87 -34.06
N LEU A 612 -12.10 14.13 -34.59
CA LEU A 612 -11.29 13.12 -35.29
C LEU A 612 -10.90 11.94 -34.39
N LEU A 613 -10.45 12.21 -33.16
CA LEU A 613 -10.12 11.16 -32.17
C LEU A 613 -11.34 10.28 -31.88
N THR A 614 -12.52 10.89 -31.73
CA THR A 614 -13.76 10.16 -31.43
C THR A 614 -14.21 9.30 -32.62
N GLU A 615 -14.23 9.88 -33.82
CA GLU A 615 -14.62 9.18 -35.06
C GLU A 615 -13.76 7.92 -35.27
N LEU A 616 -12.43 8.10 -35.26
CA LEU A 616 -11.46 7.05 -35.50
C LEU A 616 -11.48 5.98 -34.40
N SER A 617 -11.60 6.38 -33.12
CA SER A 617 -11.76 5.42 -32.02
C SER A 617 -13.02 4.57 -32.20
N SER A 618 -14.17 5.19 -32.54
CA SER A 618 -15.41 4.46 -32.73
C SER A 618 -15.36 3.51 -33.94
N MET A 619 -14.64 3.90 -34.99
CA MET A 619 -14.48 3.07 -36.18
C MET A 619 -13.69 1.81 -35.82
N ILE A 620 -12.58 1.95 -35.10
CA ILE A 620 -11.79 0.80 -34.63
C ILE A 620 -12.59 -0.06 -33.64
N GLN A 621 -13.26 0.55 -32.66
CA GLN A 621 -14.03 -0.19 -31.66
C GLN A 621 -15.21 -0.94 -32.30
N GLY A 622 -15.93 -0.32 -33.24
CA GLY A 622 -17.01 -0.97 -33.98
C GLY A 622 -16.52 -2.20 -34.76
N GLN A 623 -15.29 -2.17 -35.28
CA GLN A 623 -14.66 -3.33 -35.91
C GLN A 623 -14.21 -4.40 -34.91
N MET A 624 -13.93 -4.03 -33.65
CA MET A 624 -13.65 -5.00 -32.58
C MET A 624 -14.92 -5.76 -32.15
N ASP A 625 -16.08 -5.10 -32.19
CA ASP A 625 -17.37 -5.69 -31.80
C ASP A 625 -18.01 -6.52 -32.94
N GLU A 626 -17.76 -6.17 -34.22
CA GLU A 626 -18.32 -6.83 -35.42
C GLU A 626 -17.52 -8.03 -35.97
N VAL A 627 -16.51 -8.55 -35.24
CA VAL A 627 -15.64 -9.67 -35.67
C VAL A 627 -16.42 -10.97 -36.02
N VAL A 628 -17.73 -11.02 -35.81
CA VAL A 628 -18.58 -12.20 -36.07
C VAL A 628 -19.35 -12.14 -37.40
N ARG A 629 -19.54 -11.00 -38.08
CA ARG A 629 -20.42 -10.97 -39.29
C ARG A 629 -19.99 -9.95 -40.35
N THR A 630 -19.56 -10.47 -41.49
CA THR A 630 -19.35 -9.82 -42.81
C THR A 630 -17.97 -9.29 -43.18
N THR A 631 -17.69 -9.39 -44.48
CA THR A 631 -16.47 -9.02 -45.20
C THR A 631 -16.30 -7.50 -45.23
N VAL A 632 -15.88 -6.90 -44.12
CA VAL A 632 -15.52 -5.48 -44.11
C VAL A 632 -14.30 -5.28 -45.01
N SER A 633 -14.36 -4.29 -45.91
CA SER A 633 -13.21 -3.86 -46.71
C SER A 633 -12.21 -3.17 -45.78
N TRP A 634 -11.27 -3.96 -45.24
CA TRP A 634 -10.16 -3.47 -44.42
C TRP A 634 -9.37 -2.36 -45.12
N ASP A 635 -9.30 -2.39 -46.46
CA ASP A 635 -8.71 -1.31 -47.25
C ASP A 635 -9.41 0.05 -47.03
N ARG A 636 -10.74 0.07 -46.84
CA ARG A 636 -11.47 1.30 -46.54
C ARG A 636 -11.13 1.81 -45.13
N VAL A 637 -11.10 0.91 -44.15
CA VAL A 637 -10.76 1.23 -42.76
C VAL A 637 -9.32 1.76 -42.69
N LEU A 638 -8.37 1.06 -43.30
CA LEU A 638 -6.97 1.46 -43.38
C LEU A 638 -6.81 2.83 -44.03
N ARG A 639 -7.40 3.06 -45.21
CA ARG A 639 -7.33 4.37 -45.88
C ARG A 639 -7.92 5.49 -45.02
N ARG A 640 -9.06 5.26 -44.37
CA ARG A 640 -9.68 6.28 -43.51
C ARG A 640 -8.84 6.55 -42.27
N VAL A 641 -8.33 5.51 -41.61
CA VAL A 641 -7.44 5.66 -40.46
C VAL A 641 -6.20 6.44 -40.86
N GLU A 642 -5.52 6.08 -41.94
CA GLU A 642 -4.31 6.76 -42.38
C GLU A 642 -4.56 8.23 -42.77
N SER A 643 -5.68 8.51 -43.46
CA SER A 643 -6.10 9.90 -43.74
C SER A 643 -6.38 10.66 -42.46
N GLY A 644 -7.16 10.08 -41.54
CA GLY A 644 -7.54 10.70 -40.28
C GLY A 644 -6.34 10.92 -39.35
N VAL A 645 -5.37 10.00 -39.37
CA VAL A 645 -4.08 10.15 -38.68
C VAL A 645 -3.35 11.38 -39.24
N ARG A 646 -3.21 11.52 -40.57
CA ARG A 646 -2.58 12.71 -41.18
C ARG A 646 -3.32 14.01 -40.85
N GLU A 647 -4.66 13.98 -40.90
CA GLU A 647 -5.49 15.13 -40.51
C GLU A 647 -5.30 15.50 -39.04
N LEU A 648 -5.15 14.50 -38.16
CA LEU A 648 -4.84 14.70 -36.74
C LEU A 648 -3.45 15.29 -36.55
N GLU A 649 -2.44 14.79 -37.26
CA GLU A 649 -1.07 15.32 -37.18
C GLU A 649 -1.00 16.81 -37.51
N GLN A 650 -1.82 17.28 -38.46
CA GLN A 650 -1.95 18.70 -38.81
C GLN A 650 -2.59 19.55 -37.70
N THR A 651 -3.21 18.94 -36.68
CA THR A 651 -3.75 19.68 -35.53
C THR A 651 -2.70 19.98 -34.46
N PHE A 652 -1.49 19.42 -34.55
CA PHE A 652 -0.40 19.66 -33.62
C PHE A 652 0.51 20.77 -34.15
N ALA A 653 0.89 21.71 -33.29
CA ALA A 653 1.78 22.80 -33.66
C ALA A 653 3.25 22.34 -33.66
N GLN A 654 3.57 21.38 -32.79
CA GLN A 654 4.91 20.84 -32.63
C GLN A 654 5.06 19.42 -33.21
N SER A 655 6.31 19.02 -33.43
CA SER A 655 6.63 17.67 -33.88
C SER A 655 6.30 16.61 -32.81
N ALA A 656 6.13 15.36 -33.22
CA ALA A 656 5.91 14.25 -32.28
C ALA A 656 7.09 14.01 -31.32
N VAL A 657 8.28 14.51 -31.65
CA VAL A 657 9.49 14.43 -30.82
C VAL A 657 9.39 15.33 -29.59
N GLU A 658 8.78 16.51 -29.74
CA GLU A 658 8.57 17.46 -28.65
C GLU A 658 7.22 17.25 -27.95
N VAL A 659 6.18 16.89 -28.72
CA VAL A 659 4.83 16.58 -28.21
C VAL A 659 4.40 15.18 -28.68
N PRO A 660 4.73 14.13 -27.92
CA PRO A 660 4.34 12.77 -28.24
C PRO A 660 2.83 12.58 -28.39
N ARG A 661 2.43 11.83 -29.43
CA ARG A 661 1.05 11.62 -29.87
C ARG A 661 0.56 10.24 -29.45
N ARG A 662 0.44 10.02 -28.13
CA ARG A 662 0.09 8.72 -27.51
C ARG A 662 -1.14 8.04 -28.12
N TRP A 663 -2.22 8.80 -28.34
CA TRP A 663 -3.46 8.24 -28.88
C TRP A 663 -3.28 7.80 -30.34
N LEU A 664 -2.48 8.55 -31.11
CA LEU A 664 -2.18 8.23 -32.51
C LEU A 664 -1.41 6.91 -32.61
N ALA A 665 -0.42 6.74 -31.72
CA ALA A 665 0.32 5.50 -31.60
C ALA A 665 -0.61 4.32 -31.25
N ASN A 666 -1.50 4.50 -30.28
CA ASN A 666 -2.50 3.49 -29.91
C ASN A 666 -3.38 3.09 -31.09
N LEU A 667 -3.92 4.06 -31.83
CA LEU A 667 -4.74 3.81 -33.01
C LEU A 667 -3.98 2.99 -34.07
N LEU A 668 -2.75 3.41 -34.39
CA LEU A 668 -1.90 2.75 -35.38
C LEU A 668 -1.58 1.31 -34.97
N PHE A 669 -1.25 1.08 -33.70
CA PHE A 669 -0.95 -0.25 -33.18
C PHE A 669 -2.18 -1.15 -33.17
N ASP A 670 -3.36 -0.64 -32.79
CA ASP A 670 -4.60 -1.42 -32.82
C ASP A 670 -4.97 -1.83 -34.25
N VAL A 671 -4.77 -0.96 -35.24
CA VAL A 671 -4.92 -1.33 -36.65
C VAL A 671 -3.99 -2.47 -37.02
N VAL A 672 -2.71 -2.41 -36.63
CA VAL A 672 -1.75 -3.50 -36.90
C VAL A 672 -2.17 -4.79 -36.20
N ARG A 673 -2.60 -4.69 -34.94
CA ARG A 673 -3.06 -5.82 -34.14
C ARG A 673 -4.27 -6.50 -34.77
N MET A 674 -5.22 -5.72 -35.28
CA MET A 674 -6.42 -6.24 -35.93
C MET A 674 -6.17 -6.73 -37.36
N GLY A 675 -5.27 -6.09 -38.12
CA GLY A 675 -5.06 -6.38 -39.54
C GLY A 675 -4.01 -7.47 -39.81
N TRP A 676 -2.96 -7.55 -38.99
CA TRP A 676 -1.80 -8.42 -39.22
C TRP A 676 -1.51 -9.42 -38.10
N ASN A 677 -1.78 -9.10 -36.82
CA ASN A 677 -1.56 -10.06 -35.71
C ASN A 677 -2.63 -11.19 -35.63
N ARG A 678 -3.48 -11.34 -36.65
CA ARG A 678 -4.42 -12.46 -36.79
C ARG A 678 -3.72 -13.75 -37.25
N PRO A 679 -4.35 -14.93 -37.07
CA PRO A 679 -3.89 -16.18 -37.70
C PRO A 679 -3.64 -15.98 -39.21
N ILE A 680 -2.67 -16.70 -39.78
CA ILE A 680 -2.19 -16.48 -41.17
C ILE A 680 -3.34 -16.43 -42.19
N HIS A 681 -4.35 -17.28 -42.04
CA HIS A 681 -5.51 -17.37 -42.94
C HIS A 681 -6.56 -16.24 -42.74
N GLN A 682 -6.36 -15.36 -41.77
CA GLN A 682 -7.23 -14.22 -41.43
C GLN A 682 -6.48 -12.89 -41.48
N LYS A 683 -5.20 -12.88 -41.89
CA LYS A 683 -4.46 -11.63 -42.09
C LYS A 683 -5.07 -10.89 -43.28
N VAL A 684 -5.37 -9.62 -43.06
CA VAL A 684 -5.98 -8.71 -44.04
C VAL A 684 -5.04 -7.55 -44.37
N MET A 685 -3.82 -7.58 -43.83
CA MET A 685 -2.76 -6.61 -44.04
C MET A 685 -1.43 -7.31 -44.35
N THR A 686 -0.68 -6.77 -45.31
CA THR A 686 0.64 -7.30 -45.67
C THR A 686 1.69 -7.01 -44.60
N THR A 687 2.71 -7.86 -44.50
CA THR A 687 3.81 -7.67 -43.53
C THR A 687 4.59 -6.37 -43.79
N HIS A 688 4.81 -6.00 -45.05
CA HIS A 688 5.42 -4.72 -45.39
C HIS A 688 4.60 -3.53 -44.87
N ARG A 689 3.26 -3.57 -45.00
CA ARG A 689 2.41 -2.50 -44.48
C ARG A 689 2.43 -2.46 -42.94
N ALA A 690 2.46 -3.62 -42.30
CA ALA A 690 2.60 -3.72 -40.84
C ALA A 690 3.87 -3.01 -40.35
N VAL A 691 5.02 -3.23 -41.00
CA VAL A 691 6.29 -2.55 -40.67
C VAL A 691 6.14 -1.04 -40.75
N GLN A 692 5.56 -0.52 -41.84
CA GLN A 692 5.37 0.92 -42.03
C GLN A 692 4.50 1.56 -40.94
N LEU A 693 3.39 0.92 -40.58
CA LEU A 693 2.50 1.42 -39.53
C LEU A 693 3.13 1.32 -38.13
N LEU A 694 3.89 0.25 -37.85
CA LEU A 694 4.61 0.10 -36.58
C LEU A 694 5.72 1.15 -36.42
N LEU A 695 6.46 1.46 -37.49
CA LEU A 695 7.44 2.56 -37.47
C LEU A 695 6.76 3.93 -37.31
N TRP A 696 5.58 4.14 -37.91
CA TRP A 696 4.80 5.35 -37.69
C TRP A 696 4.27 5.45 -36.25
N CYS A 697 3.87 4.32 -35.67
CA CYS A 697 3.49 4.24 -34.26
C CYS A 697 4.63 4.71 -33.35
N LEU A 698 5.83 4.17 -33.52
CA LEU A 698 7.02 4.59 -32.76
C LEU A 698 7.35 6.08 -32.99
N ARG A 699 7.34 6.56 -34.23
CA ARG A 699 7.57 7.99 -34.52
C ARG A 699 6.53 8.90 -33.87
N SER A 700 5.27 8.45 -33.80
CA SER A 700 4.19 9.17 -33.12
C SER A 700 4.42 9.27 -31.61
N LEU A 701 5.10 8.30 -31.00
CA LEU A 701 5.56 8.35 -29.61
C LEU A 701 6.81 9.24 -29.41
N GLY A 702 7.35 9.85 -30.48
CA GLY A 702 8.51 10.72 -30.42
C GLY A 702 9.85 10.02 -30.66
N PHE A 703 9.84 8.76 -31.11
CA PHE A 703 11.07 8.08 -31.51
C PHE A 703 11.65 8.71 -32.78
N VAL A 704 12.96 8.93 -32.80
CA VAL A 704 13.70 9.29 -34.01
C VAL A 704 14.45 8.05 -34.48
N ILE A 705 13.99 7.47 -35.59
CA ILE A 705 14.50 6.20 -36.14
C ILE A 705 15.08 6.45 -37.53
N GLU A 706 16.36 6.11 -37.70
CA GLU A 706 17.04 6.05 -38.98
C GLU A 706 16.83 4.68 -39.62
N GLY A 707 16.30 4.67 -40.85
CA GLY A 707 15.96 3.47 -41.61
C GLY A 707 14.75 2.72 -41.05
N GLY A 708 14.84 1.39 -41.00
CA GLY A 708 13.85 0.50 -40.41
C GLY A 708 12.97 -0.28 -41.39
N GLU A 709 12.78 0.14 -42.64
CA GLU A 709 12.05 -0.71 -43.60
C GLU A 709 12.97 -1.81 -44.16
N ARG A 710 14.24 -1.49 -44.42
CA ARG A 710 15.34 -2.40 -44.84
C ARG A 710 16.70 -1.80 -44.45
N GLY A 711 17.75 -2.62 -44.45
CA GLY A 711 19.12 -2.14 -44.33
C GLY A 711 19.51 -1.76 -42.90
N THR A 712 19.53 -0.47 -42.57
CA THR A 712 19.91 -0.01 -41.22
C THR A 712 18.66 0.22 -40.36
N LEU A 713 18.72 -0.14 -39.07
CA LEU A 713 17.72 0.23 -38.08
C LEU A 713 18.45 0.82 -36.86
N ARG A 714 18.36 2.14 -36.68
CA ARG A 714 19.03 2.83 -35.57
C ARG A 714 18.10 3.84 -34.90
N VAL A 715 17.85 3.64 -33.61
CA VAL A 715 17.17 4.62 -32.76
C VAL A 715 18.17 5.72 -32.39
N LYS A 716 17.94 6.96 -32.86
CA LYS A 716 18.74 8.15 -32.52
C LYS A 716 18.26 8.82 -31.24
N ARG A 717 16.94 8.80 -31.02
CA ARG A 717 16.29 9.32 -29.82
C ARG A 717 15.12 8.40 -29.48
N TRP A 718 15.06 8.01 -28.21
CA TRP A 718 13.93 7.25 -27.68
C TRP A 718 12.75 8.19 -27.45
N GLY A 719 11.56 7.69 -27.75
CA GLY A 719 10.31 8.38 -27.47
C GLY A 719 9.68 7.90 -26.16
N LEU A 720 8.43 8.29 -25.96
CA LEU A 720 7.60 7.82 -24.87
C LEU A 720 7.39 6.31 -24.98
N LEU A 721 7.73 5.55 -23.93
CA LEU A 721 7.60 4.08 -23.99
C LEU A 721 6.15 3.60 -23.97
N SER A 722 5.19 4.44 -23.52
CA SER A 722 3.74 4.21 -23.36
C SER A 722 3.35 2.91 -22.63
N VAL A 723 2.30 2.90 -21.80
CA VAL A 723 1.84 1.67 -21.12
C VAL A 723 0.37 1.33 -21.34
N ASP A 724 -0.35 2.17 -22.08
CA ASP A 724 -1.75 1.92 -22.42
C ASP A 724 -1.85 1.56 -23.91
N GLY A 725 -2.18 0.31 -24.22
CA GLY A 725 -2.42 -0.16 -25.60
C GLY A 725 -1.14 -0.42 -26.40
N ALA A 726 -0.58 0.62 -27.03
CA ALA A 726 0.63 0.53 -27.85
C ALA A 726 1.88 0.85 -27.05
N ASP A 727 2.32 -0.09 -26.20
CA ASP A 727 3.62 0.05 -25.57
C ASP A 727 4.75 -0.19 -26.61
N ALA A 728 5.85 0.54 -26.45
CA ALA A 728 7.00 0.48 -27.36
C ALA A 728 7.60 -0.93 -27.42
N MET A 729 7.55 -1.68 -26.30
CA MET A 729 7.99 -3.07 -26.23
C MET A 729 7.22 -3.95 -27.23
N SER A 730 5.89 -3.89 -27.23
CA SER A 730 4.99 -4.64 -28.10
C SER A 730 5.14 -4.23 -29.56
N CYS A 731 5.42 -2.94 -29.82
CA CYS A 731 5.76 -2.46 -31.15
C CYS A 731 7.07 -3.10 -31.66
N TRP A 732 8.14 -3.08 -30.86
CA TRP A 732 9.42 -3.68 -31.23
C TRP A 732 9.34 -5.20 -31.40
N LEU A 733 8.60 -5.90 -30.53
CA LEU A 733 8.35 -7.34 -30.68
C LEU A 733 7.57 -7.66 -31.97
N SER A 734 6.59 -6.83 -32.32
CA SER A 734 5.84 -6.97 -33.59
C SER A 734 6.74 -6.70 -34.81
N LEU A 735 7.60 -5.69 -34.75
CA LEU A 735 8.58 -5.39 -35.79
C LEU A 735 9.57 -6.54 -35.95
N ARG A 736 10.15 -7.04 -34.86
CA ARG A 736 11.02 -8.22 -34.85
C ARG A 736 10.37 -9.39 -35.58
N ARG A 737 9.10 -9.68 -35.31
CA ARG A 737 8.35 -10.75 -35.99
C ARG A 737 8.15 -10.44 -37.48
N ALA A 738 7.81 -9.21 -37.83
CA ALA A 738 7.61 -8.80 -39.23
C ALA A 738 8.91 -8.86 -40.05
N TYR A 739 10.04 -8.51 -39.45
CA TYR A 739 11.36 -8.53 -40.09
C TYR A 739 11.84 -9.95 -40.42
N GLN A 740 11.38 -10.99 -39.71
CA GLN A 740 11.67 -12.38 -40.08
C GLN A 740 11.22 -12.71 -41.51
N GLU A 741 10.16 -12.06 -41.99
CA GLU A 741 9.62 -12.26 -43.35
C GLU A 741 10.17 -11.24 -44.36
N THR A 742 10.55 -10.04 -43.93
CA THR A 742 10.74 -8.88 -44.83
C THR A 742 12.15 -8.29 -44.86
N ALA A 743 12.89 -8.38 -43.76
CA ALA A 743 14.22 -7.80 -43.58
C ALA A 743 14.97 -8.53 -42.44
N PRO A 744 15.44 -9.79 -42.65
CA PRO A 744 16.04 -10.60 -41.59
C PRO A 744 17.22 -9.93 -40.88
N GLU A 745 17.96 -9.06 -41.57
CA GLU A 745 19.06 -8.27 -41.02
C GLU A 745 18.63 -7.31 -39.89
N LEU A 746 17.35 -6.94 -39.82
CA LEU A 746 16.79 -6.04 -38.81
C LEU A 746 16.22 -6.76 -37.59
N VAL A 747 16.18 -8.10 -37.58
CA VAL A 747 15.59 -8.90 -36.48
C VAL A 747 16.37 -8.71 -35.19
N THR A 748 17.70 -8.84 -35.22
CA THR A 748 18.55 -8.70 -34.02
C THR A 748 18.48 -7.28 -33.43
N PRO A 749 18.67 -6.20 -34.20
CA PRO A 749 18.51 -4.84 -33.67
C PRO A 749 17.11 -4.58 -33.08
N ALA A 750 16.05 -5.08 -33.73
CA ALA A 750 14.69 -4.94 -33.19
C ALA A 750 14.49 -5.71 -31.88
N GLU A 751 15.11 -6.87 -31.72
CA GLU A 751 15.09 -7.65 -30.46
C GLU A 751 15.84 -6.92 -29.34
N GLU A 752 16.97 -6.29 -29.64
CA GLU A 752 17.72 -5.48 -28.67
C GLU A 752 16.90 -4.27 -28.20
N TYR A 753 16.21 -3.57 -29.12
CA TYR A 753 15.30 -2.48 -28.75
C TYR A 753 14.09 -2.98 -27.96
N ALA A 754 13.55 -4.16 -28.29
CA ALA A 754 12.50 -4.77 -27.49
C ALA A 754 12.97 -5.11 -26.08
N ARG A 755 14.18 -5.66 -25.92
CA ARG A 755 14.78 -5.99 -24.61
C ARG A 755 15.01 -4.73 -23.77
N MET A 756 15.51 -3.65 -24.36
CA MET A 756 15.68 -2.37 -23.66
C MET A 756 14.34 -1.77 -23.23
N ALA A 757 13.33 -1.78 -24.10
CA ALA A 757 11.98 -1.34 -23.74
C ALA A 757 11.40 -2.20 -22.61
N TYR A 758 11.63 -3.51 -22.66
CA TYR A 758 11.22 -4.46 -21.62
C TYR A 758 11.89 -4.19 -20.27
N LEU A 759 13.21 -3.98 -20.24
CA LEU A 759 13.96 -3.64 -19.04
C LEU A 759 13.33 -2.46 -18.30
N ILE A 760 12.93 -1.43 -19.05
CA ILE A 760 12.32 -0.23 -18.47
C ILE A 760 10.88 -0.50 -18.04
N HIS A 761 10.10 -1.21 -18.87
CA HIS A 761 8.68 -1.46 -18.64
C HIS A 761 8.41 -2.47 -17.50
N MET A 762 9.32 -3.44 -17.31
CA MET A 762 9.23 -4.46 -16.25
C MET A 762 10.12 -4.15 -15.04
N GLY A 763 11.15 -3.32 -15.23
CA GLY A 763 12.16 -3.01 -14.21
C GLY A 763 13.34 -3.98 -14.19
N GLU A 764 13.31 -5.01 -15.02
CA GLU A 764 14.32 -6.08 -15.14
C GLU A 764 14.22 -6.74 -16.52
N ASP A 765 15.27 -7.42 -16.97
CA ASP A 765 15.30 -8.16 -18.24
C ASP A 765 15.74 -9.63 -18.08
N GLU A 766 15.91 -10.10 -16.85
CA GLU A 766 16.22 -11.50 -16.52
C GLU A 766 15.08 -12.44 -16.98
N THR A 767 13.84 -11.95 -16.98
CA THR A 767 12.67 -12.70 -17.44
C THR A 767 12.32 -12.47 -18.92
N PHE A 768 13.08 -11.68 -19.68
CA PHE A 768 12.77 -11.35 -21.07
C PHE A 768 12.63 -12.59 -21.94
N SER A 769 13.65 -13.46 -21.96
CA SER A 769 13.72 -14.63 -22.85
C SER A 769 12.55 -15.61 -22.59
N THR A 770 12.26 -15.90 -21.32
CA THR A 770 11.17 -16.83 -20.95
C THR A 770 9.79 -16.27 -21.32
N THR A 771 9.63 -14.95 -21.25
CA THR A 771 8.39 -14.25 -21.59
C THR A 771 8.11 -14.29 -23.11
N ILE A 772 9.12 -14.03 -23.93
CA ILE A 772 8.99 -14.07 -25.39
C ILE A 772 8.91 -15.50 -25.95
N GLU A 773 9.37 -16.50 -25.21
CA GLU A 773 9.27 -17.91 -25.59
C GLU A 773 7.92 -18.53 -25.18
N GLY A 774 7.40 -18.21 -23.99
CA GLY A 774 6.10 -18.70 -23.51
C GLY A 774 4.90 -18.23 -24.34
N THR A 775 5.03 -17.10 -25.04
CA THR A 775 4.04 -16.62 -26.01
C THR A 775 4.02 -17.43 -27.32
N LYS A 776 5.06 -18.21 -27.63
CA LYS A 776 5.05 -19.14 -28.77
C LYS A 776 4.15 -20.35 -28.51
N THR A 777 4.12 -20.84 -27.27
CA THR A 777 3.38 -22.07 -26.89
C THR A 777 1.87 -21.90 -26.72
N SER A 778 1.33 -20.69 -26.61
CA SER A 778 -0.13 -20.47 -26.55
C SER A 778 -0.81 -20.42 -27.92
N SER A 779 -0.02 -20.40 -29.01
CA SER A 779 -0.53 -20.39 -30.40
C SER A 779 -0.40 -21.72 -31.14
N ALA A 780 0.27 -22.70 -30.55
CA ALA A 780 0.34 -24.07 -31.06
C ALA A 780 -0.55 -24.96 -30.20
N GLY A 781 -1.75 -25.29 -30.71
CA GLY A 781 -2.49 -26.45 -30.21
C GLY A 781 -1.57 -27.68 -30.21
N PRO A 782 -1.74 -28.62 -29.27
CA PRO A 782 -0.76 -29.68 -29.05
C PRO A 782 -0.54 -30.46 -30.35
N SER A 783 0.67 -30.34 -30.91
CA SER A 783 1.11 -31.15 -32.04
C SER A 783 1.18 -32.59 -31.57
N ARG A 784 0.24 -33.42 -32.05
CA ARG A 784 0.31 -34.87 -31.92
C ARG A 784 1.64 -35.37 -32.50
N PRO A 785 2.38 -36.26 -31.82
CA PRO A 785 3.52 -36.93 -32.42
C PRO A 785 3.05 -37.87 -33.56
N PRO A 786 3.91 -38.15 -34.55
CA PRO A 786 3.52 -38.89 -35.75
C PRO A 786 3.17 -40.35 -35.43
N LEU A 787 2.10 -40.81 -36.08
CA LEU A 787 1.59 -42.17 -36.03
C LEU A 787 2.61 -43.18 -36.58
N SER A 788 3.23 -43.97 -35.70
CA SER A 788 3.80 -45.28 -36.06
C SER A 788 2.69 -46.34 -36.00
N LYS A 789 2.44 -47.00 -37.15
CA LYS A 789 1.52 -48.13 -37.28
C LYS A 789 2.00 -49.31 -36.43
N THR A 790 1.11 -49.88 -35.61
CA THR A 790 0.62 -51.28 -35.69
C THR A 790 0.21 -51.87 -34.32
N LYS A 791 -0.85 -52.68 -34.38
CA LYS A 791 -1.30 -53.77 -33.47
C LYS A 791 -2.31 -53.47 -32.34
N SER A 792 -3.56 -53.86 -32.68
CA SER A 792 -4.55 -54.66 -31.93
C SER A 792 -5.07 -54.18 -30.56
N ARG A 793 -6.36 -53.83 -30.58
CA ARG A 793 -7.32 -53.77 -29.44
C ARG A 793 -7.38 -55.10 -28.66
N PRO A 794 -7.75 -55.05 -27.37
CA PRO A 794 -9.12 -55.51 -27.06
C PRO A 794 -9.91 -54.65 -26.05
N SER A 795 -11.20 -54.98 -26.05
CA SER A 795 -12.42 -54.56 -25.34
C SER A 795 -12.37 -53.89 -23.96
N ARG A 796 -13.32 -52.96 -23.80
CA ARG A 796 -13.78 -52.28 -22.57
C ARG A 796 -14.98 -53.06 -21.96
N PRO A 797 -15.16 -53.09 -20.62
CA PRO A 797 -16.47 -53.25 -20.02
C PRO A 797 -16.95 -51.95 -19.32
N PRO A 798 -18.26 -51.84 -19.00
CA PRO A 798 -18.95 -50.55 -18.77
C PRO A 798 -19.07 -50.16 -17.28
N LYS A 799 -19.35 -48.87 -17.05
CA LYS A 799 -19.72 -48.27 -15.76
C LYS A 799 -21.04 -48.84 -15.22
N PRO A 800 -21.26 -48.78 -13.89
CA PRO A 800 -22.59 -48.61 -13.33
C PRO A 800 -22.75 -47.33 -12.47
N ALA A 801 -24.02 -47.05 -12.20
CA ALA A 801 -24.63 -45.79 -11.77
C ALA A 801 -24.63 -45.55 -10.24
N ALA A 802 -24.96 -44.30 -9.85
CA ALA A 802 -25.32 -43.89 -8.48
C ALA A 802 -26.69 -44.46 -8.04
N PRO A 803 -27.03 -44.52 -6.73
CA PRO A 803 -27.69 -43.36 -6.08
C PRO A 803 -27.58 -43.20 -4.52
N SER A 804 -28.20 -42.10 -4.05
CA SER A 804 -28.85 -41.82 -2.73
C SER A 804 -28.07 -41.41 -1.45
N ARG A 805 -28.13 -40.09 -1.15
CA ARG A 805 -28.65 -39.37 0.06
C ARG A 805 -28.80 -40.10 1.43
N TRP A 806 -28.21 -39.55 2.51
CA TRP A 806 -28.80 -39.04 3.79
C TRP A 806 -27.86 -39.13 5.03
N LYS A 807 -27.71 -37.97 5.71
CA LYS A 807 -27.58 -37.68 7.18
C LYS A 807 -26.37 -38.09 8.06
N ARG A 808 -25.88 -37.04 8.77
CA ARG A 808 -25.38 -36.92 10.19
C ARG A 808 -24.18 -37.81 10.57
N THR A 809 -23.16 -37.40 11.33
CA THR A 809 -23.17 -36.69 12.62
C THR A 809 -21.73 -36.25 12.99
N MET A 810 -21.65 -35.36 13.99
CA MET A 810 -20.49 -34.83 14.73
C MET A 810 -19.38 -35.83 15.11
N CYS A 811 -18.14 -35.32 15.22
CA CYS A 811 -17.27 -35.36 16.41
C CYS A 811 -15.83 -34.97 16.00
N THR A 812 -15.32 -33.80 16.42
CA THR A 812 -14.35 -33.63 17.53
C THR A 812 -13.13 -34.55 17.45
N TYR A 813 -11.96 -33.99 17.14
CA TYR A 813 -10.68 -34.60 17.54
C TYR A 813 -9.56 -33.54 17.64
N THR A 814 -9.04 -33.39 18.85
CA THR A 814 -7.64 -33.07 19.19
C THR A 814 -7.34 -33.83 20.49
N PRO A 815 -6.08 -33.97 20.92
CA PRO A 815 -4.88 -34.40 20.19
C PRO A 815 -4.09 -35.41 21.05
N ALA A 816 -2.77 -35.52 20.81
CA ALA A 816 -1.72 -36.18 21.59
C ALA A 816 -1.41 -37.64 21.17
N ALA A 817 -0.18 -38.13 21.23
CA ALA A 817 1.17 -37.57 21.33
C ALA A 817 2.13 -38.80 21.31
N HIS A 818 3.43 -38.55 21.12
CA HIS A 818 4.55 -39.44 21.47
C HIS A 818 4.69 -40.74 20.64
N ASP A 819 5.86 -41.27 20.32
CA ASP A 819 7.25 -40.91 20.57
C ASP A 819 8.13 -41.80 19.67
N THR A 820 9.34 -41.33 19.33
CA THR A 820 10.55 -42.12 19.01
C THR A 820 10.47 -43.16 17.85
N THR A 821 11.49 -43.48 17.04
CA THR A 821 12.91 -43.69 17.32
C THR A 821 13.65 -43.77 15.97
N GLN A 822 14.81 -43.12 15.88
CA GLN A 822 16.08 -43.55 15.29
C GLN A 822 16.17 -44.58 14.12
N LEU A 823 17.05 -44.22 13.16
CA LEU A 823 18.25 -44.95 12.67
C LEU A 823 18.35 -45.33 11.16
N TYR A 824 19.60 -45.19 10.68
CA TYR A 824 20.27 -45.62 9.42
C TYR A 824 19.91 -44.86 8.12
N SER A 825 20.72 -43.94 7.58
CA SER A 825 22.06 -44.02 6.95
C SER A 825 22.10 -44.49 5.49
N SER A 826 22.77 -43.68 4.64
CA SER A 826 23.48 -44.04 3.40
C SER A 826 22.61 -44.49 2.22
N ARG A 827 22.93 -44.33 0.93
CA ARG A 827 23.91 -43.62 0.08
C ARG A 827 23.51 -44.09 -1.34
N ARG A 828 23.64 -43.21 -2.36
CA ARG A 828 23.61 -43.51 -3.82
C ARG A 828 22.23 -43.90 -4.36
N ASP A 829 21.78 -43.45 -5.53
CA ASP A 829 22.45 -42.93 -6.73
C ASP A 829 22.02 -41.51 -7.13
#